data_AF-A0A8H6MNF9-F1
#
_entry.id   AF-A0A8H6MNF9-F1
#
_cell.length_a   1.000
_cell.length_b   1.000
_cell.length_c   1.000
_cell.angle_alpha   90.00
_cell.angle_beta   90.00
_cell.angle_gamma   90.00
#
_symmetry.space_group_name_H-M   'P 1'
#
loop_
_entity.id
_entity.type
_entity.pdbx_description
1 polymer ?
#
loop_
_entity_poly.entity_id
_entity_poly.type
_entity_poly.pdbx_seq_one_letter_code
_entity_poly.pdbx_strand_id
1 'polypeptide(L)'
;MDDSYSDSDNYNDDDRTSSGHSEFSGYTMRSGDSLVELRHGIDEARWTPEQISARGQELLSLDLEGPRAKSDLAPLYQHLHDVDEALQQITDDWPVRRGNIKRKGLKYTKVEQFYTDEEFAHLHIEIGKQLLQRFNQLRAAIQEGSRPHLRGLSLCDMPNEIANHIFHYCGLLKGEKPDSNEYDCDKVYPHGLPLDFIMSLRLTCRSLCEMVSPALFRVRAVRPSTESLDRLDYISRHPQLSKGVRQIHVSVSYYDANIAKDPALFVLYAIRRFTSSCLVLSDGYNSDEWEDYTFSEEEEMAFDAYHSTDFDFEIRRPKRKEGLTLKKNDLRSIVDGWRKLVAPIRFENGKDTSEAYDVYRRKYADQELALSRFPQAVCEAIARMPGIFFLEVCDDGRDTKTFDHDYREKTATRKAKMALLTRPMSWEYFAADAIHVSNNHVAPMVGKLLPTLGSHGVKLQFLQLAFTPSIDIDCFRPNESDRKNFVQAMSNVQWFSFQIMNNYHSSQDKASGPWPTRSVEQLAALDGFLDCLLSSDSLKEFSHDFEALRWENARSPDGWYLPSLMKARPWPNLRKIRLKSVCLSSLELDGFLRKGPLLITRLEEIHMARGTWTQALDIMREKYDPDWKPKDVFEGVVDDGLKGLSVQTNNWGGSRWNSACSAECAAMRARGAYERAFEGVPSGGYAMLGPNDYGDVHKYISHQLKENPCRPYL
;
A
#
# COMPACT_ATOMS: atom_id res chain seq x y z
N MET A 1 -26.99 -40.20 38.60
CA MET A 1 -26.15 -39.25 39.37
C MET A 1 -26.41 -37.92 38.74
N ASP A 2 -27.48 -37.33 39.26
CA ASP A 2 -28.05 -36.04 38.92
C ASP A 2 -27.12 -34.92 39.38
N ASP A 3 -27.12 -33.81 38.64
CA ASP A 3 -27.48 -32.51 39.21
C ASP A 3 -27.58 -31.47 38.09
N SER A 4 -28.84 -31.09 37.85
CA SER A 4 -29.30 -29.96 37.06
C SER A 4 -29.38 -28.71 37.94
N TYR A 5 -28.81 -27.58 37.50
CA TYR A 5 -29.16 -26.26 38.02
C TYR A 5 -29.64 -25.37 36.87
N SER A 6 -30.94 -25.12 36.89
CA SER A 6 -31.65 -24.08 36.17
C SER A 6 -31.99 -23.00 37.18
N ASP A 7 -31.62 -21.74 36.92
CA ASP A 7 -32.26 -20.60 37.57
C ASP A 7 -32.55 -19.53 36.53
N SER A 8 -33.83 -19.15 36.53
CA SER A 8 -34.50 -18.20 35.66
C SER A 8 -35.13 -17.16 36.57
N ASP A 9 -34.68 -15.91 36.51
CA ASP A 9 -35.34 -14.80 37.21
C ASP A 9 -35.96 -13.84 36.19
N ASN A 10 -37.29 -13.93 36.14
CA ASN A 10 -38.21 -12.92 35.64
C ASN A 10 -38.28 -11.76 36.64
N TYR A 11 -38.14 -10.53 36.16
CA TYR A 11 -38.61 -9.33 36.86
C TYR A 11 -39.48 -8.51 35.90
N ASN A 12 -40.79 -8.62 36.09
CA ASN A 12 -41.79 -7.60 35.77
C ASN A 12 -42.52 -7.34 37.09
N ASP A 13 -42.59 -6.08 37.53
CA ASP A 13 -43.86 -5.37 37.77
C ASP A 13 -43.65 -4.01 38.46
N ASP A 14 -44.64 -3.16 38.19
CA ASP A 14 -45.14 -2.02 38.97
C ASP A 14 -44.62 -0.58 38.72
N ASP A 15 -45.42 0.10 37.89
CA ASP A 15 -46.29 1.22 38.28
C ASP A 15 -45.72 2.32 39.19
N ARG A 16 -45.68 3.56 38.64
CA ARG A 16 -46.00 4.78 39.39
C ARG A 16 -46.38 5.95 38.47
N THR A 17 -47.67 6.20 38.42
CA THR A 17 -48.30 7.47 38.05
C THR A 17 -48.32 8.43 39.25
N SER A 18 -47.84 9.68 39.09
CA SER A 18 -48.40 10.90 39.69
C SER A 18 -47.67 12.12 39.09
N SER A 19 -48.31 12.94 38.26
CA SER A 19 -49.11 14.13 38.62
C SER A 19 -48.40 15.08 39.59
N GLY A 20 -47.86 16.17 39.05
CA GLY A 20 -47.31 17.30 39.81
C GLY A 20 -47.30 18.56 38.98
N HIS A 21 -48.46 19.23 38.89
CA HIS A 21 -48.57 20.63 38.47
C HIS A 21 -47.83 21.52 39.47
N SER A 22 -46.99 22.43 38.97
CA SER A 22 -46.49 23.58 39.72
C SER A 22 -46.40 24.76 38.76
N GLU A 23 -47.32 25.70 38.95
CA GLU A 23 -47.33 27.04 38.37
C GLU A 23 -46.17 27.85 38.95
N PHE A 24 -45.33 28.44 38.10
CA PHE A 24 -44.58 29.64 38.48
C PHE A 24 -44.67 30.68 37.36
N SER A 25 -45.43 31.71 37.69
CA SER A 25 -45.63 32.94 36.93
C SER A 25 -44.41 33.86 37.04
N GLY A 26 -44.02 34.47 35.92
CA GLY A 26 -43.71 35.90 35.89
C GLY A 26 -42.24 36.28 35.79
N TYR A 27 -41.69 36.31 34.57
CA TYR A 27 -40.68 37.30 34.18
C TYR A 27 -40.96 37.77 32.75
N THR A 28 -41.41 39.02 32.62
CA THR A 28 -41.53 39.76 31.37
C THR A 28 -40.14 40.10 30.83
N MET A 29 -39.74 39.45 29.73
CA MET A 29 -38.61 39.90 28.90
C MET A 29 -39.04 41.06 28.00
N ARG A 30 -38.24 42.13 28.05
CA ARG A 30 -38.32 43.29 27.15
C ARG A 30 -37.71 42.93 25.79
N SER A 31 -38.30 43.52 24.75
CA SER A 31 -37.95 43.43 23.33
C SER A 31 -36.45 43.46 23.04
N GLY A 32 -35.99 42.41 22.36
CA GLY A 32 -34.67 42.30 21.74
C GLY A 32 -34.74 41.38 20.51
N ASP A 33 -35.82 41.48 19.74
CA ASP A 33 -36.01 40.74 18.49
C ASP A 33 -35.26 41.46 17.36
N SER A 34 -34.02 41.02 17.10
CA SER A 34 -33.32 41.31 15.84
C SER A 34 -32.10 40.41 15.57
N LEU A 35 -31.65 39.56 16.51
CA LEU A 35 -30.37 38.84 16.36
C LEU A 35 -30.43 37.31 16.49
N VAL A 36 -31.63 36.73 16.67
CA VAL A 36 -31.79 35.28 16.90
C VAL A 36 -32.20 34.49 15.63
N GLU A 37 -32.67 35.16 14.58
CA GLU A 37 -33.15 34.48 13.35
C GLU A 37 -32.05 33.96 12.41
N LEU A 38 -30.76 34.17 12.71
CA LEU A 38 -29.63 33.68 11.90
C LEU A 38 -29.03 32.35 12.39
N ARG A 39 -29.58 31.72 13.44
CA ARG A 39 -28.96 30.52 14.06
C ARG A 39 -29.73 29.21 13.89
N HIS A 40 -30.66 29.10 12.93
CA HIS A 40 -31.37 27.85 12.65
C HIS A 40 -31.10 27.37 11.22
N GLY A 41 -30.04 26.57 11.10
CA GLY A 41 -29.62 25.92 9.86
C GLY A 41 -28.09 26.01 9.72
N ILE A 42 -27.34 25.16 10.41
CA ILE A 42 -25.94 24.89 10.04
C ILE A 42 -26.00 24.01 8.78
N ASP A 43 -26.46 24.60 7.68
CA ASP A 43 -26.12 24.13 6.36
C ASP A 43 -24.67 24.56 6.11
N GLU A 44 -23.88 23.67 5.52
CA GLU A 44 -22.46 23.82 5.17
C GLU A 44 -22.23 24.89 4.06
N ALA A 45 -22.97 26.00 4.09
CA ALA A 45 -22.90 27.07 3.12
C ALA A 45 -21.61 27.87 3.33
N ARG A 46 -20.70 27.79 2.35
CA ARG A 46 -19.47 28.58 2.31
C ARG A 46 -19.76 30.08 2.30
N TRP A 47 -18.94 30.85 3.01
CA TRP A 47 -19.05 32.30 3.04
C TRP A 47 -18.44 32.94 1.78
N THR A 48 -19.07 34.00 1.28
CA THR A 48 -18.50 34.85 0.24
C THR A 48 -17.33 35.69 0.78
N PRO A 49 -16.42 36.17 -0.09
CA PRO A 49 -15.34 37.07 0.30
C PRO A 49 -15.77 38.29 1.12
N GLU A 50 -16.93 38.85 0.81
CA GLU A 50 -17.51 40.00 1.50
C GLU A 50 -18.03 39.59 2.88
N GLN A 51 -18.67 38.42 3.00
CA GLN A 51 -19.12 37.87 4.28
C GLN A 51 -17.94 37.57 5.21
N ILE A 52 -16.86 36.97 4.68
CA ILE A 52 -15.61 36.73 5.43
C ILE A 52 -15.04 38.05 5.93
N SER A 53 -14.97 39.08 5.08
CA SER A 53 -14.41 40.37 5.45
C SER A 53 -15.26 41.09 6.49
N ALA A 54 -16.58 41.15 6.28
CA ALA A 54 -17.51 41.80 7.20
C ALA A 54 -17.51 41.12 8.57
N ARG A 55 -17.61 39.79 8.59
CA ARG A 55 -17.61 39.01 9.84
C ARG A 55 -16.25 39.08 10.54
N GLY A 56 -15.16 39.02 9.80
CA GLY A 56 -13.81 39.19 10.34
C GLY A 56 -13.62 40.55 11.02
N GLN A 57 -14.05 41.63 10.38
CA GLN A 57 -13.99 42.98 10.95
C GLN A 57 -14.90 43.13 12.18
N GLU A 58 -16.11 42.59 12.14
CA GLU A 58 -17.02 42.56 13.29
C GLU A 58 -16.34 41.90 14.50
N LEU A 59 -15.75 40.71 14.31
CA LEU A 59 -15.06 39.97 15.37
C LEU A 59 -13.84 40.71 15.92
N LEU A 60 -13.12 41.45 15.08
CA LEU A 60 -11.98 42.26 15.49
C LEU A 60 -12.37 43.54 16.24
N SER A 61 -13.56 44.09 15.95
CA SER A 61 -14.05 45.32 16.58
C SER A 61 -14.56 45.14 18.02
N LEU A 62 -14.79 43.90 18.45
CA LEU A 62 -15.28 43.62 19.80
C LEU A 62 -14.23 44.02 20.85
N ASP A 63 -14.64 44.69 21.93
CA ASP A 63 -13.73 45.11 23.00
C ASP A 63 -13.51 43.97 24.01
N LEU A 64 -12.25 43.49 24.14
CA LEU A 64 -11.85 42.51 25.16
C LEU A 64 -11.29 43.16 26.43
N GLU A 65 -11.00 44.45 26.39
CA GLU A 65 -10.38 45.14 27.52
C GLU A 65 -11.42 45.64 28.54
N GLY A 66 -12.68 45.72 28.12
CA GLY A 66 -13.80 46.05 28.99
C GLY A 66 -13.88 45.17 30.24
N PRO A 67 -14.17 45.74 31.44
CA PRO A 67 -14.17 45.01 32.71
C PRO A 67 -15.15 43.84 32.77
N ARG A 68 -16.22 43.85 31.96
CA ARG A 68 -17.16 42.71 31.82
C ARG A 68 -16.60 41.56 31.00
N ALA A 69 -15.74 41.83 30.02
CA ALA A 69 -15.16 40.79 29.16
C ALA A 69 -14.15 39.91 29.92
N LYS A 70 -13.56 40.43 31.00
CA LYS A 70 -12.60 39.68 31.83
C LYS A 70 -13.24 38.82 32.92
N SER A 71 -14.49 39.09 33.30
CA SER A 71 -15.13 38.43 34.44
C SER A 71 -15.93 37.18 34.09
N ASP A 72 -16.35 37.01 32.82
CA ASP A 72 -17.18 35.88 32.40
C ASP A 72 -16.49 35.09 31.28
N LEU A 73 -16.32 33.78 31.50
CA LEU A 73 -15.68 32.88 30.55
C LEU A 73 -16.60 32.54 29.37
N ALA A 74 -17.92 32.53 29.54
CA ALA A 74 -18.84 32.10 28.49
C ALA A 74 -18.79 33.02 27.24
N PRO A 75 -18.81 34.36 27.37
CA PRO A 75 -18.61 35.27 26.25
C PRO A 75 -17.26 35.10 25.54
N LEU A 76 -16.18 34.84 26.30
CA LEU A 76 -14.86 34.64 25.73
C LEU A 76 -14.79 33.34 24.91
N TYR A 77 -15.38 32.25 25.39
CA TYR A 77 -15.45 30.98 24.65
C TYR A 77 -16.31 31.10 23.40
N GLN A 78 -17.46 31.78 23.48
CA GLN A 78 -18.28 32.04 22.30
C GLN A 78 -17.50 32.85 21.26
N HIS A 79 -16.80 33.89 21.68
CA HIS A 79 -16.00 34.71 20.78
C HIS A 79 -14.81 33.95 20.19
N LEU A 80 -14.18 33.06 20.95
CA LEU A 80 -13.13 32.16 20.44
C LEU A 80 -13.68 31.21 19.36
N HIS A 81 -14.88 30.65 19.57
CA HIS A 81 -15.55 29.79 18.60
C HIS A 81 -15.86 30.55 17.31
N ASP A 82 -16.44 31.75 17.41
CA ASP A 82 -16.77 32.58 16.25
C ASP A 82 -15.50 32.97 15.45
N VAL A 83 -14.37 33.22 16.12
CA VAL A 83 -13.07 33.47 15.48
C VAL A 83 -12.51 32.22 14.81
N ASP A 84 -12.63 31.03 15.40
CA ASP A 84 -12.17 29.78 14.79
C ASP A 84 -13.00 29.43 13.55
N GLU A 85 -14.32 29.63 13.58
CA GLU A 85 -15.23 29.47 12.43
C GLU A 85 -14.84 30.39 11.27
N ALA A 86 -14.61 31.69 11.54
CA ALA A 86 -14.15 32.63 10.52
C ALA A 86 -12.78 32.23 9.94
N LEU A 87 -11.86 31.73 10.77
CA LEU A 87 -10.57 31.21 10.31
C LEU A 87 -10.72 29.95 9.45
N GLN A 88 -11.68 29.06 9.75
CA GLN A 88 -11.95 27.86 8.96
C GLN A 88 -12.44 28.23 7.55
N GLN A 89 -13.40 29.17 7.44
CA GLN A 89 -13.90 29.69 6.17
C GLN A 89 -12.77 30.31 5.32
N ILE A 90 -11.82 31.01 5.95
CA ILE A 90 -10.62 31.52 5.27
C ILE A 90 -9.69 30.38 4.81
N THR A 91 -9.51 29.32 5.60
CA THR A 91 -8.57 28.24 5.24
C THR A 91 -9.06 27.27 4.18
N ASP A 92 -10.37 27.04 4.08
CA ASP A 92 -10.93 26.10 3.09
C ASP A 92 -10.98 26.69 1.67
N ASP A 93 -11.05 28.03 1.54
CA ASP A 93 -10.94 28.73 0.26
C ASP A 93 -9.49 29.12 -0.12
N TRP A 94 -8.52 28.93 0.79
CA TRP A 94 -7.12 29.36 0.56
C TRP A 94 -6.15 28.19 0.36
N PRO A 95 -5.26 28.21 -0.65
CA PRO A 95 -4.19 27.22 -0.78
C PRO A 95 -3.11 27.23 0.33
N VAL A 96 -3.30 27.95 1.44
CA VAL A 96 -2.27 28.21 2.45
C VAL A 96 -2.62 27.51 3.77
N ARG A 97 -2.01 26.33 4.00
CA ARG A 97 -2.09 25.60 5.28
C ARG A 97 -1.75 26.54 6.46
N ARG A 98 -2.45 26.46 7.61
CA ARG A 98 -2.22 27.25 8.85
C ARG A 98 -0.74 27.51 9.21
N GLY A 99 0.17 26.58 8.88
CA GLY A 99 1.62 26.71 9.09
C GLY A 99 2.32 27.80 8.26
N ASN A 100 1.74 28.22 7.14
CA ASN A 100 2.33 29.20 6.22
C ASN A 100 2.03 30.66 6.64
N ILE A 101 0.94 30.92 7.38
CA ILE A 101 0.59 32.26 7.89
C ILE A 101 1.67 32.77 8.86
N LYS A 102 2.37 31.85 9.57
CA LYS A 102 3.42 32.19 10.53
C LYS A 102 4.80 32.46 9.89
N ARG A 103 5.01 32.13 8.61
CA ARG A 103 6.33 32.32 7.96
C ARG A 103 6.42 33.73 7.37
N LYS A 104 7.37 34.53 7.88
CA LYS A 104 7.78 35.80 7.25
C LYS A 104 8.35 35.49 5.85
N GLY A 105 7.52 35.67 4.81
CA GLY A 105 7.95 35.55 3.41
C GLY A 105 7.16 34.56 2.57
N LEU A 106 5.83 34.62 2.56
CA LEU A 106 5.07 34.05 1.44
C LEU A 106 5.54 34.75 0.14
N LYS A 107 6.08 34.00 -0.81
CA LYS A 107 6.25 34.48 -2.18
C LYS A 107 4.87 34.43 -2.85
N TYR A 108 4.40 35.58 -3.33
CA TYR A 108 3.06 35.86 -3.83
C TYR A 108 2.63 35.06 -5.08
N THR A 109 3.56 34.37 -5.73
CA THR A 109 3.41 33.80 -7.08
C THR A 109 2.41 32.64 -7.25
N LYS A 110 1.79 32.12 -6.18
CA LYS A 110 0.74 31.07 -6.27
C LYS A 110 -0.68 31.55 -5.94
N VAL A 111 -0.85 32.77 -5.41
CA VAL A 111 -2.17 33.30 -5.03
C VAL A 111 -2.83 34.01 -6.22
N GLU A 112 -2.04 34.57 -7.14
CA GLU A 112 -2.49 35.28 -8.36
C GLU A 112 -3.30 34.41 -9.34
N GLN A 113 -3.28 33.08 -9.22
CA GLN A 113 -3.97 32.19 -10.16
C GLN A 113 -5.45 31.91 -9.82
N PHE A 114 -5.92 32.27 -8.62
CA PHE A 114 -7.25 31.86 -8.13
C PHE A 114 -8.25 33.02 -7.94
N TYR A 115 -7.77 34.26 -7.92
CA TYR A 115 -8.63 35.45 -7.84
C TYR A 115 -8.38 36.34 -9.05
N THR A 116 -9.45 36.86 -9.63
CA THR A 116 -9.38 37.93 -10.64
C THR A 116 -9.05 39.29 -10.01
N ASP A 117 -9.09 39.38 -8.67
CA ASP A 117 -8.93 40.62 -7.91
C ASP A 117 -7.90 40.46 -6.78
N GLU A 118 -6.72 41.05 -6.98
CA GLU A 118 -5.57 41.00 -6.07
C GLU A 118 -5.88 41.69 -4.72
N GLU A 119 -6.79 42.66 -4.72
CA GLU A 119 -7.14 43.44 -3.52
C GLU A 119 -7.87 42.59 -2.47
N PHE A 120 -8.79 41.72 -2.90
CA PHE A 120 -9.52 40.82 -1.98
C PHE A 120 -8.61 39.79 -1.33
N ALA A 121 -7.66 39.23 -2.09
CA ALA A 121 -6.66 38.30 -1.56
C ALA A 121 -5.76 38.98 -0.51
N HIS A 122 -5.38 40.24 -0.70
CA HIS A 122 -4.63 40.96 0.33
C HIS A 122 -5.46 41.22 1.59
N LEU A 123 -6.72 41.63 1.43
CA LEU A 123 -7.62 41.93 2.53
C LEU A 123 -7.87 40.70 3.43
N HIS A 124 -8.16 39.54 2.84
CA HIS A 124 -8.40 38.33 3.62
C HIS A 124 -7.15 37.81 4.34
N ILE A 125 -5.95 37.96 3.77
CA ILE A 125 -4.69 37.60 4.45
C ILE A 125 -4.55 38.43 5.72
N GLU A 126 -4.83 39.73 5.61
CA GLU A 126 -4.65 40.66 6.71
C GLU A 126 -5.68 40.42 7.81
N ILE A 127 -6.94 40.23 7.44
CA ILE A 127 -8.01 39.81 8.35
C ILE A 127 -7.65 38.47 9.02
N GLY A 128 -7.16 37.48 8.26
CA GLY A 128 -6.73 36.19 8.80
C GLY A 128 -5.59 36.29 9.82
N LYS A 129 -4.60 37.16 9.59
CA LYS A 129 -3.53 37.44 10.57
C LYS A 129 -4.08 38.08 11.84
N GLN A 130 -4.95 39.07 11.69
CA GLN A 130 -5.54 39.78 12.82
C GLN A 130 -6.45 38.86 13.64
N LEU A 131 -7.27 38.04 13.00
CA LEU A 131 -8.09 37.00 13.64
C LEU A 131 -7.21 35.96 14.36
N LEU A 132 -6.07 35.57 13.79
CA LEU A 132 -5.15 34.66 14.46
C LEU A 132 -4.51 35.30 15.71
N GLN A 133 -4.12 36.58 15.63
CA GLN A 133 -3.63 37.33 16.79
C GLN A 133 -4.72 37.40 17.87
N ARG A 134 -5.95 37.73 17.46
CA ARG A 134 -7.12 37.80 18.32
C ARG A 134 -7.46 36.47 18.99
N PHE A 135 -7.40 35.37 18.24
CA PHE A 135 -7.55 34.02 18.75
C PHE A 135 -6.54 33.73 19.87
N ASN A 136 -5.28 34.13 19.71
CA ASN A 136 -4.25 33.95 20.73
C ASN A 136 -4.50 34.81 21.97
N GLN A 137 -4.97 36.06 21.81
CA GLN A 137 -5.35 36.94 22.91
C GLN A 137 -6.52 36.35 23.72
N LEU A 138 -7.56 35.88 23.04
CA LEU A 138 -8.70 35.22 23.67
C LEU A 138 -8.29 33.99 24.45
N ARG A 139 -7.45 33.15 23.85
CA ARG A 139 -6.95 31.95 24.50
C ARG A 139 -6.13 32.29 25.76
N ALA A 140 -5.33 33.36 25.73
CA ALA A 140 -4.60 33.83 26.90
C ALA A 140 -5.55 34.35 28.00
N ALA A 141 -6.55 35.17 27.65
CA ALA A 141 -7.54 35.69 28.59
C ALA A 141 -8.38 34.58 29.22
N ILE A 142 -8.84 33.61 28.42
CA ILE A 142 -9.55 32.42 28.89
C ILE A 142 -8.65 31.61 29.82
N GLN A 143 -7.38 31.40 29.48
CA GLN A 143 -6.45 30.66 30.34
C GLN A 143 -6.22 31.37 31.69
N GLU A 144 -6.09 32.69 31.69
CA GLU A 144 -5.92 33.47 32.91
C GLU A 144 -7.18 33.42 33.78
N GLY A 145 -8.36 33.66 33.20
CA GLY A 145 -9.64 33.67 33.92
C GLY A 145 -10.10 32.28 34.37
N SER A 146 -9.79 31.22 33.62
CA SER A 146 -10.20 29.86 33.97
C SER A 146 -9.25 29.17 34.95
N ARG A 147 -7.97 29.53 34.99
CA ARG A 147 -6.94 28.89 35.85
C ARG A 147 -7.34 28.72 37.31
N PRO A 148 -7.96 29.71 37.99
CA PRO A 148 -8.40 29.56 39.38
C PRO A 148 -9.53 28.53 39.57
N HIS A 149 -10.29 28.26 38.51
CA HIS A 149 -11.48 27.40 38.51
C HIS A 149 -11.24 26.03 37.90
N LEU A 150 -10.16 25.86 37.15
CA LEU A 150 -9.78 24.59 36.57
C LEU A 150 -9.19 23.70 37.66
N ARG A 151 -9.82 22.54 37.87
CA ARG A 151 -9.14 21.41 38.52
C ARG A 151 -7.85 21.14 37.74
N GLY A 152 -6.75 20.91 38.44
CA GLY A 152 -5.52 20.47 37.81
C GLY A 152 -5.76 19.17 37.05
N LEU A 153 -5.81 19.24 35.72
CA LEU A 153 -5.93 18.08 34.86
C LEU A 153 -4.55 17.43 34.77
N SER A 154 -4.49 16.16 35.15
CA SER A 154 -3.35 15.30 34.86
C SER A 154 -3.49 14.72 33.45
N LEU A 155 -2.40 14.16 32.93
CA LEU A 155 -2.45 13.40 31.67
C LEU A 155 -3.44 12.24 31.73
N CYS A 156 -3.72 11.70 32.92
CA CYS A 156 -4.69 10.62 33.13
C CYS A 156 -6.16 11.08 33.04
N ASP A 157 -6.42 12.40 33.10
CA ASP A 157 -7.76 12.96 32.96
C ASP A 157 -8.10 13.25 31.48
N MET A 158 -7.18 12.98 30.55
CA MET A 158 -7.38 13.16 29.12
C MET A 158 -8.27 12.04 28.55
N PRO A 159 -9.27 12.36 27.70
CA PRO A 159 -10.04 11.35 26.97
C PRO A 159 -9.11 10.44 26.17
N ASN A 160 -9.38 9.13 26.21
CA ASN A 160 -8.55 8.11 25.56
C ASN A 160 -8.41 8.37 24.06
N GLU A 161 -9.43 8.92 23.41
CA GLU A 161 -9.45 9.27 21.99
C GLU A 161 -8.39 10.32 21.67
N ILE A 162 -8.30 11.37 22.50
CA ILE A 162 -7.32 12.45 22.34
C ILE A 162 -5.92 11.93 22.64
N ALA A 163 -5.76 11.16 23.72
CA ALA A 163 -4.48 10.56 24.07
C ALA A 163 -3.98 9.64 22.94
N ASN A 164 -4.84 8.79 22.39
CA ASN A 164 -4.54 7.94 21.23
C ASN A 164 -4.15 8.75 19.99
N HIS A 165 -4.82 9.88 19.72
CA HIS A 165 -4.45 10.79 18.64
C HIS A 165 -3.06 11.40 18.87
N ILE A 166 -2.76 11.86 20.09
CA ILE A 166 -1.45 12.41 20.43
C ILE A 166 -0.36 11.35 20.28
N PHE A 167 -0.58 10.14 20.79
CA PHE A 167 0.38 9.06 20.64
C PHE A 167 0.56 8.73 19.16
N HIS A 168 -0.51 8.63 18.38
CA HIS A 168 -0.39 8.39 16.95
C HIS A 168 0.45 9.47 16.26
N TYR A 169 0.22 10.75 16.59
CA TYR A 169 0.95 11.89 16.03
C TYR A 169 2.42 11.92 16.46
N CYS A 170 2.73 11.65 17.73
CA CYS A 170 4.10 11.56 18.23
C CYS A 170 4.94 10.51 17.50
N GLY A 171 4.30 9.53 16.85
CA GLY A 171 5.00 8.53 16.06
C GLY A 171 5.36 8.99 14.67
N LEU A 172 4.52 9.86 14.11
CA LEU A 172 4.70 10.44 12.78
C LEU A 172 5.75 11.56 12.77
N LEU A 173 6.07 12.15 13.93
CA LEU A 173 6.97 13.31 14.04
C LEU A 173 8.44 13.02 13.70
N LYS A 174 8.86 11.76 13.55
CA LYS A 174 10.19 11.42 13.02
C LYS A 174 10.12 11.13 11.52
N GLY A 175 9.96 12.18 10.71
CA GLY A 175 10.62 12.25 9.41
C GLY A 175 9.77 12.27 8.14
N GLU A 176 8.48 11.89 8.17
CA GLU A 176 7.70 11.82 6.91
C GLU A 176 6.52 12.78 6.92
N LYS A 177 6.54 13.73 5.98
CA LYS A 177 5.36 14.52 5.67
C LYS A 177 4.28 13.54 5.21
N PRO A 178 3.05 13.62 5.74
CA PRO A 178 1.92 12.98 5.11
C PRO A 178 1.66 13.75 3.81
N ASP A 179 2.34 13.37 2.72
CA ASP A 179 1.95 13.84 1.41
C ASP A 179 0.59 13.22 1.10
N SER A 180 -0.38 14.11 1.12
CA SER A 180 -1.79 13.92 0.83
C SER A 180 -1.98 13.24 -0.53
N ASN A 181 -2.82 12.19 -0.53
CA ASN A 181 -3.53 11.57 -1.66
C ASN A 181 -3.04 10.22 -2.22
N GLU A 182 -1.96 9.63 -1.70
CA GLU A 182 -1.60 8.27 -2.09
C GLU A 182 -1.65 7.32 -0.90
N TYR A 183 -2.73 6.54 -0.83
CA TYR A 183 -2.74 5.21 -0.19
C TYR A 183 -1.79 4.31 -0.97
N ASP A 184 -0.50 4.61 -0.91
CA ASP A 184 0.56 3.72 -1.32
C ASP A 184 0.74 2.77 -0.14
N CYS A 185 0.23 1.55 -0.26
CA CYS A 185 0.32 0.52 0.77
C CYS A 185 1.76 0.22 1.18
N ASP A 186 2.74 0.55 0.31
CA ASP A 186 4.16 0.48 0.62
C ASP A 186 4.59 1.51 1.69
N LYS A 187 3.84 2.59 1.88
CA LYS A 187 4.01 3.60 2.96
C LYS A 187 3.06 3.38 4.15
N VAL A 188 2.19 2.36 4.10
CA VAL A 188 1.35 1.94 5.23
C VAL A 188 2.16 1.14 6.27
N TYR A 189 3.48 1.08 6.09
CA TYR A 189 4.41 1.04 7.21
C TYR A 189 4.66 2.48 7.66
N PRO A 190 3.77 3.17 8.43
CA PRO A 190 4.27 4.25 9.23
C PRO A 190 5.29 3.55 10.12
N HIS A 191 6.57 3.83 9.91
CA HIS A 191 7.59 3.57 10.90
C HIS A 191 6.94 3.97 12.22
N GLY A 192 6.59 2.96 13.02
CA GLY A 192 5.73 3.19 14.17
C GLY A 192 6.38 4.27 15.03
N LEU A 193 5.60 4.85 15.94
CA LEU A 193 6.20 5.43 17.15
C LEU A 193 7.44 4.61 17.51
N PRO A 194 8.64 5.23 17.66
CA PRO A 194 9.83 4.49 18.00
C PRO A 194 9.46 3.51 19.09
N LEU A 195 9.62 2.21 18.86
CA LEU A 195 9.04 1.20 19.74
C LEU A 195 9.47 1.46 21.19
N ASP A 196 10.71 1.94 21.34
CA ASP A 196 11.32 2.43 22.57
C ASP A 196 10.48 3.53 23.26
N PHE A 197 9.94 4.50 22.50
CA PHE A 197 9.08 5.54 23.04
C PHE A 197 7.75 4.98 23.58
N ILE A 198 7.09 4.07 22.86
CA ILE A 198 5.89 3.40 23.38
C ILE A 198 6.27 2.60 24.64
N MET A 199 7.37 1.85 24.59
CA MET A 199 7.84 1.07 25.73
C MET A 199 8.12 1.96 26.94
N SER A 200 8.79 3.10 26.76
CA SER A 200 9.01 4.09 27.82
C SER A 200 7.69 4.65 28.36
N LEU A 201 6.74 5.03 27.50
CA LEU A 201 5.42 5.51 27.94
C LEU A 201 4.61 4.47 28.72
N ARG A 202 4.80 3.17 28.45
CA ARG A 202 4.13 2.12 29.26
C ARG A 202 4.68 2.03 30.67
N LEU A 203 5.97 2.34 30.82
CA LEU A 203 6.65 2.22 32.11
C LEU A 203 6.40 3.44 33.01
N THR A 204 5.81 4.53 32.51
CA THR A 204 5.57 5.73 33.33
C THR A 204 4.41 5.57 34.32
N CYS A 205 3.26 5.05 33.88
CA CYS A 205 2.14 4.76 34.79
C CYS A 205 1.16 3.73 34.19
N ARG A 206 0.28 3.16 35.04
CA ARG A 206 -0.69 2.14 34.64
C ARG A 206 -1.66 2.63 33.57
N SER A 207 -2.15 3.86 33.70
CA SER A 207 -3.08 4.48 32.75
C SER A 207 -2.45 4.63 31.37
N LEU A 208 -1.20 5.13 31.31
CA LEU A 208 -0.46 5.20 30.05
C LEU A 208 -0.13 3.82 29.49
N CYS A 209 0.21 2.86 30.34
CA CYS A 209 0.38 1.47 29.93
C CYS A 209 -0.87 0.94 29.24
N GLU A 210 -2.05 1.14 29.82
CA GLU A 210 -3.33 0.71 29.26
C GLU A 210 -3.66 1.43 27.94
N MET A 211 -3.43 2.75 27.87
CA MET A 211 -3.68 3.56 26.67
C MET A 211 -2.76 3.21 25.50
N VAL A 212 -1.46 3.03 25.75
CA VAL A 212 -0.46 2.91 24.68
C VAL A 212 -0.10 1.47 24.32
N SER A 213 -0.47 0.49 25.17
CA SER A 213 -0.22 -0.93 24.86
C SER A 213 -0.82 -1.39 23.52
N PRO A 214 -2.03 -0.94 23.11
CA PRO A 214 -2.56 -1.24 21.78
C PRO A 214 -1.66 -0.74 20.63
N ALA A 215 -0.88 0.33 20.82
CA ALA A 215 -0.02 0.88 19.78
C ALA A 215 1.26 0.04 19.53
N LEU A 216 1.67 -0.81 20.48
CA LEU A 216 2.87 -1.65 20.36
C LEU A 216 2.80 -2.68 19.23
N PHE A 217 1.61 -3.23 18.95
CA PHE A 217 1.43 -4.40 18.08
C PHE A 217 0.49 -4.09 16.91
N ARG A 218 0.58 -2.89 16.30
CA ARG A 218 -0.33 -2.50 15.22
C ARG A 218 -0.25 -3.41 13.98
N VAL A 219 0.97 -3.76 13.59
CA VAL A 219 1.29 -4.71 12.51
C VAL A 219 2.02 -5.89 13.10
N ARG A 220 1.63 -7.12 12.71
CA ARG A 220 2.36 -8.33 13.11
C ARG A 220 2.66 -9.23 11.92
N ALA A 221 3.96 -9.47 11.72
CA ALA A 221 4.45 -10.48 10.82
C ALA A 221 4.32 -11.88 11.45
N VAL A 222 3.76 -12.81 10.68
CA VAL A 222 3.54 -14.20 11.05
C VAL A 222 4.21 -15.07 9.99
N ARG A 223 5.05 -16.00 10.42
CA ARG A 223 5.73 -16.97 9.57
C ARG A 223 5.21 -18.37 9.87
N PRO A 224 5.23 -19.30 8.90
CA PRO A 224 4.93 -20.71 9.15
C PRO A 224 6.07 -21.34 9.97
N SER A 225 6.06 -21.09 11.27
CA SER A 225 6.98 -21.62 12.27
C SER A 225 6.23 -21.77 13.59
N THR A 226 6.61 -22.74 14.43
CA THR A 226 5.91 -22.99 15.70
C THR A 226 6.02 -21.78 16.62
N GLU A 227 7.21 -21.19 16.75
CA GLU A 227 7.43 -20.01 17.58
C GLU A 227 6.56 -18.82 17.14
N SER A 228 6.40 -18.61 15.82
CA SER A 228 5.59 -17.50 15.32
C SER A 228 4.10 -17.71 15.57
N LEU A 229 3.61 -18.95 15.47
CA LEU A 229 2.23 -19.30 15.77
C LEU A 229 1.93 -19.18 17.28
N ASP A 230 2.82 -19.68 18.14
CA ASP A 230 2.65 -19.59 19.59
C ASP A 230 2.64 -18.12 20.06
N ARG A 231 3.50 -17.29 19.46
CA ARG A 231 3.50 -15.84 19.72
C ARG A 231 2.21 -15.17 19.25
N LEU A 232 1.69 -15.54 18.07
CA LEU A 232 0.42 -15.03 17.57
C LEU A 232 -0.74 -15.45 18.48
N ASP A 233 -0.77 -16.70 18.92
CA ASP A 233 -1.78 -17.21 19.86
C ASP A 233 -1.73 -16.43 21.19
N TYR A 234 -0.54 -16.25 21.77
CA TYR A 234 -0.34 -15.43 22.97
C TYR A 234 -0.89 -14.01 22.81
N ILE A 235 -0.54 -13.32 21.71
CA ILE A 235 -1.02 -11.95 21.45
C ILE A 235 -2.55 -11.93 21.30
N SER A 236 -3.11 -12.91 20.58
CA SER A 236 -4.55 -13.00 20.32
C SER A 236 -5.38 -13.18 21.59
N ARG A 237 -4.82 -13.83 22.62
CA ARG A 237 -5.49 -14.04 23.93
C ARG A 237 -5.23 -12.91 24.91
N HIS A 238 -4.25 -12.05 24.65
CA HIS A 238 -3.89 -10.99 25.58
C HIS A 238 -4.94 -9.85 25.52
N PRO A 239 -5.60 -9.48 26.64
CA PRO A 239 -6.76 -8.56 26.62
C PRO A 239 -6.49 -7.15 26.05
N GLN A 240 -5.28 -6.64 26.24
CA GLN A 240 -4.87 -5.32 25.74
C GLN A 240 -4.20 -5.36 24.36
N LEU A 241 -3.32 -6.34 24.11
CA LEU A 241 -2.55 -6.38 22.86
C LEU A 241 -3.43 -6.77 21.66
N SER A 242 -4.34 -7.73 21.84
CA SER A 242 -5.28 -8.20 20.80
C SER A 242 -6.11 -7.08 20.18
N LYS A 243 -6.52 -6.09 20.99
CA LYS A 243 -7.29 -4.90 20.55
C LYS A 243 -6.47 -3.92 19.71
N GLY A 244 -5.15 -3.97 19.85
CA GLY A 244 -4.19 -3.10 19.16
C GLY A 244 -3.80 -3.57 17.77
N VAL A 245 -3.90 -4.87 17.50
CA VAL A 245 -3.53 -5.45 16.20
C VAL A 245 -4.53 -5.04 15.14
N ARG A 246 -4.05 -4.39 14.08
CA ARG A 246 -4.86 -3.89 12.94
C ARG A 246 -4.54 -4.62 11.64
N GLN A 247 -3.29 -5.03 11.49
CA GLN A 247 -2.77 -5.70 10.31
C GLN A 247 -2.00 -6.97 10.69
N ILE A 248 -2.28 -8.04 9.95
CA ILE A 248 -1.46 -9.25 9.96
C ILE A 248 -0.76 -9.35 8.62
N HIS A 249 0.56 -9.53 8.67
CA HIS A 249 1.38 -9.82 7.53
C HIS A 249 1.82 -11.28 7.60
N VAL A 250 1.32 -12.11 6.70
CA VAL A 250 1.68 -13.52 6.57
C VAL A 250 2.82 -13.64 5.55
N SER A 251 4.00 -13.98 6.05
CA SER A 251 5.14 -14.28 5.18
C SER A 251 5.09 -15.75 4.78
N VAL A 252 4.98 -16.00 3.47
CA VAL A 252 4.91 -17.33 2.86
C VAL A 252 6.20 -17.72 2.14
N SER A 253 7.31 -17.08 2.53
CA SER A 253 8.66 -17.52 2.19
C SER A 253 8.91 -18.92 2.77
N TYR A 254 9.74 -19.73 2.10
CA TYR A 254 9.91 -21.14 2.49
C TYR A 254 11.35 -21.64 2.50
N TYR A 255 11.55 -22.76 3.19
CA TYR A 255 12.80 -23.51 3.22
C TYR A 255 12.69 -24.72 2.30
N ASP A 256 13.59 -24.84 1.34
CA ASP A 256 13.62 -25.97 0.41
C ASP A 256 14.13 -27.26 1.09
N ALA A 257 13.44 -28.36 0.82
CA ALA A 257 13.72 -29.66 1.41
C ALA A 257 15.03 -30.29 0.91
N ASN A 258 15.43 -30.03 -0.33
CA ASN A 258 16.69 -30.54 -0.88
C ASN A 258 17.88 -29.79 -0.28
N ILE A 259 17.78 -28.46 -0.14
CA ILE A 259 18.76 -27.65 0.57
C ILE A 259 18.91 -28.14 2.01
N ALA A 260 17.81 -28.45 2.70
CA ALA A 260 17.86 -28.98 4.07
C ALA A 260 18.44 -30.41 4.17
N LYS A 261 18.44 -31.19 3.08
CA LYS A 261 18.97 -32.56 3.06
C LYS A 261 20.43 -32.63 2.63
N ASP A 262 20.87 -31.70 1.78
CA ASP A 262 22.21 -31.70 1.20
C ASP A 262 22.99 -30.43 1.58
N PRO A 263 24.05 -30.54 2.41
CA PRO A 263 24.87 -29.39 2.80
C PRO A 263 25.57 -28.73 1.60
N ALA A 264 25.83 -29.45 0.50
CA ALA A 264 26.42 -28.84 -0.69
C ALA A 264 25.44 -27.89 -1.38
N LEU A 265 24.16 -28.25 -1.45
CA LEU A 265 23.10 -27.37 -1.95
C LEU A 265 22.91 -26.15 -1.05
N PHE A 266 23.03 -26.32 0.27
CA PHE A 266 23.02 -25.20 1.20
C PHE A 266 24.18 -24.23 0.99
N VAL A 267 25.39 -24.72 0.73
CA VAL A 267 26.55 -23.86 0.43
C VAL A 267 26.30 -23.03 -0.84
N LEU A 268 25.79 -23.65 -1.91
CA LEU A 268 25.45 -22.93 -3.15
C LEU A 268 24.37 -21.86 -2.90
N TYR A 269 23.31 -22.23 -2.17
CA TYR A 269 22.27 -21.29 -1.75
C TYR A 269 22.84 -20.11 -0.96
N ALA A 270 23.67 -20.39 0.04
CA ALA A 270 24.31 -19.39 0.90
C ALA A 270 25.14 -18.39 0.08
N ILE A 271 25.95 -18.88 -0.85
CA ILE A 271 26.79 -18.05 -1.74
C ILE A 271 25.90 -17.17 -2.62
N ARG A 272 24.88 -17.75 -3.26
CA ARG A 272 23.98 -17.01 -4.15
C ARG A 272 23.21 -15.94 -3.38
N ARG A 273 22.75 -16.26 -2.17
CA ARG A 273 22.06 -15.32 -1.30
C ARG A 273 22.97 -14.18 -0.87
N PHE A 274 24.20 -14.50 -0.49
CA PHE A 274 25.19 -13.50 -0.10
C PHE A 274 25.51 -12.56 -1.27
N THR A 275 25.86 -13.12 -2.43
CA THR A 275 26.17 -12.36 -3.66
C THR A 275 25.00 -11.51 -4.12
N SER A 276 23.77 -12.06 -4.16
CA SER A 276 22.58 -11.28 -4.52
C SER A 276 22.38 -10.10 -3.56
N SER A 277 22.62 -10.31 -2.26
CA SER A 277 22.51 -9.25 -1.26
C SER A 277 23.58 -8.18 -1.46
N CYS A 278 24.80 -8.55 -1.85
CA CYS A 278 25.88 -7.61 -2.22
C CYS A 278 25.55 -6.83 -3.52
N LEU A 279 24.95 -7.47 -4.53
CA LEU A 279 24.57 -6.81 -5.78
C LEU A 279 23.39 -5.83 -5.61
N VAL A 280 22.45 -6.12 -4.69
CA VAL A 280 21.41 -5.12 -4.34
C VAL A 280 22.04 -3.86 -3.74
N LEU A 281 23.20 -3.98 -3.08
CA LEU A 281 23.95 -2.81 -2.64
C LEU A 281 24.49 -2.02 -3.83
N SER A 282 24.93 -2.67 -4.91
CA SER A 282 25.51 -2.03 -6.12
C SER A 282 24.52 -1.24 -6.96
N ASP A 283 23.29 -1.72 -7.13
CA ASP A 283 22.36 -1.13 -8.10
C ASP A 283 21.50 0.00 -7.51
N GLY A 284 21.42 0.11 -6.17
CA GLY A 284 20.53 1.05 -5.49
C GLY A 284 21.03 2.49 -5.35
N TYR A 285 22.28 2.76 -5.73
CA TYR A 285 22.88 4.09 -5.65
C TYR A 285 23.12 4.66 -7.05
N ASN A 286 22.68 5.89 -7.27
CA ASN A 286 23.14 6.70 -8.39
C ASN A 286 24.67 6.67 -8.39
N SER A 287 25.28 6.43 -9.55
CA SER A 287 26.74 6.34 -9.78
C SER A 287 27.57 7.41 -9.07
N ASP A 288 26.96 8.54 -8.73
CA ASP A 288 27.62 9.74 -8.22
C ASP A 288 27.87 9.71 -6.69
N GLU A 289 27.19 8.84 -5.93
CA GLU A 289 27.46 8.64 -4.48
C GLU A 289 28.36 7.42 -4.20
N TRP A 290 28.76 6.68 -5.24
CA TRP A 290 29.60 5.48 -5.12
C TRP A 290 31.06 5.76 -4.78
N GLU A 291 31.58 6.95 -5.11
CA GLU A 291 33.01 7.23 -4.99
C GLU A 291 33.50 7.21 -3.52
N ASP A 292 32.60 7.30 -2.55
CA ASP A 292 32.95 7.30 -1.12
C ASP A 292 32.72 5.95 -0.40
N TYR A 293 32.12 4.93 -1.05
CA TYR A 293 31.90 3.62 -0.41
C TYR A 293 33.06 2.66 -0.71
N THR A 294 33.95 2.49 0.25
CA THR A 294 34.98 1.44 0.21
C THR A 294 34.35 0.10 0.59
N PHE A 295 34.22 -0.81 -0.38
CA PHE A 295 33.94 -2.22 -0.09
C PHE A 295 34.99 -2.77 0.88
N SER A 296 34.59 -3.67 1.78
CA SER A 296 35.58 -4.49 2.47
C SER A 296 36.29 -5.42 1.46
N GLU A 297 37.54 -5.80 1.72
CA GLU A 297 38.25 -6.79 0.87
C GLU A 297 37.40 -8.07 0.67
N GLU A 298 36.63 -8.49 1.68
CA GLU A 298 35.72 -9.64 1.59
C GLU A 298 34.58 -9.44 0.59
N GLU A 299 34.01 -8.23 0.51
CA GLU A 299 32.91 -7.90 -0.39
C GLU A 299 33.40 -7.69 -1.82
N GLU A 300 34.55 -7.03 -2.00
CA GLU A 300 35.19 -6.85 -3.30
C GLU A 300 35.60 -8.21 -3.88
N MET A 301 36.20 -9.09 -3.07
CA MET A 301 36.50 -10.47 -3.49
C MET A 301 35.24 -11.28 -3.80
N ALA A 302 34.15 -11.15 -3.03
CA ALA A 302 32.90 -11.85 -3.32
C ALA A 302 32.25 -11.35 -4.62
N PHE A 303 32.35 -10.04 -4.90
CA PHE A 303 31.87 -9.41 -6.12
C PHE A 303 32.69 -9.86 -7.34
N ASP A 304 34.02 -9.85 -7.25
CA ASP A 304 34.94 -10.33 -8.30
C ASP A 304 34.81 -11.84 -8.54
N ALA A 305 34.62 -12.61 -7.47
CA ALA A 305 34.32 -14.04 -7.52
C ALA A 305 33.02 -14.30 -8.28
N TYR A 306 31.95 -13.57 -7.94
CA TYR A 306 30.68 -13.67 -8.66
C TYR A 306 30.85 -13.35 -10.16
N HIS A 307 31.49 -12.23 -10.49
CA HIS A 307 31.69 -11.81 -11.89
C HIS A 307 32.60 -12.76 -12.68
N SER A 308 33.61 -13.36 -12.05
CA SER A 308 34.48 -14.33 -12.70
C SER A 308 33.83 -15.71 -12.92
N THR A 309 32.78 -16.06 -12.15
CA THR A 309 32.04 -17.32 -12.32
C THR A 309 30.80 -17.21 -13.20
N ASP A 310 30.09 -16.08 -13.19
CA ASP A 310 28.95 -15.86 -14.09
C ASP A 310 29.39 -15.90 -15.56
N PHE A 311 30.60 -15.38 -15.84
CA PHE A 311 31.20 -15.36 -17.19
C PHE A 311 31.54 -16.77 -17.73
N ASP A 312 31.89 -17.73 -16.86
CA ASP A 312 32.26 -19.10 -17.27
C ASP A 312 31.04 -20.05 -17.33
N PHE A 313 29.96 -19.74 -16.62
CA PHE A 313 28.71 -20.51 -16.67
C PHE A 313 27.89 -20.19 -17.93
N GLU A 314 27.94 -18.96 -18.45
CA GLU A 314 27.33 -18.57 -19.72
C GLU A 314 27.92 -19.33 -20.92
N ILE A 315 29.22 -19.62 -20.93
CA ILE A 315 29.90 -20.34 -22.01
C ILE A 315 29.46 -21.82 -22.09
N ARG A 316 28.82 -22.35 -21.03
CA ARG A 316 28.43 -23.76 -20.93
C ARG A 316 26.95 -23.99 -20.61
N ARG A 317 26.02 -23.09 -20.94
CA ARG A 317 24.61 -23.50 -21.07
C ARG A 317 24.52 -24.56 -22.18
N PRO A 318 24.37 -25.87 -21.88
CA PRO A 318 24.17 -26.84 -22.94
C PRO A 318 22.81 -26.47 -23.53
N LYS A 319 22.75 -26.30 -24.86
CA LYS A 319 21.47 -26.11 -25.55
C LYS A 319 20.49 -27.15 -25.00
N ARG A 320 19.33 -26.67 -24.53
CA ARG A 320 18.20 -27.36 -23.86
C ARG A 320 17.59 -28.54 -24.67
N LYS A 321 18.38 -29.25 -25.47
CA LYS A 321 17.99 -30.45 -26.19
C LYS A 321 18.30 -31.64 -25.28
N GLU A 322 17.25 -32.06 -24.58
CA GLU A 322 17.05 -33.39 -23.98
C GLU A 322 18.01 -33.78 -22.83
N GLY A 323 17.49 -33.69 -21.60
CA GLY A 323 17.85 -34.61 -20.51
C GLY A 323 19.31 -34.66 -20.08
N LEU A 324 19.94 -33.52 -19.76
CA LEU A 324 21.24 -33.53 -19.08
C LEU A 324 21.05 -33.64 -17.56
N THR A 325 21.15 -34.87 -17.04
CA THR A 325 21.59 -35.08 -15.66
C THR A 325 23.03 -34.55 -15.55
N LEU A 326 23.24 -33.46 -14.81
CA LEU A 326 24.58 -32.99 -14.44
C LEU A 326 25.38 -34.19 -13.91
N LYS A 327 26.47 -34.56 -14.57
CA LYS A 327 27.28 -35.69 -14.10
C LYS A 327 27.88 -35.28 -12.76
N LYS A 328 27.94 -36.22 -11.82
CA LYS A 328 28.48 -36.01 -10.46
C LYS A 328 29.89 -35.39 -10.45
N ASN A 329 30.66 -35.54 -11.54
CA ASN A 329 31.98 -34.95 -11.71
C ASN A 329 31.95 -33.46 -12.06
N ASP A 330 30.91 -32.98 -12.74
CA ASP A 330 30.75 -31.56 -13.09
C ASP A 330 30.39 -30.74 -11.84
N LEU A 331 29.50 -31.29 -10.99
CA LEU A 331 29.20 -30.72 -9.67
C LEU A 331 30.45 -30.65 -8.79
N ARG A 332 31.33 -31.66 -8.82
CA ARG A 332 32.60 -31.61 -8.06
C ARG A 332 33.53 -30.52 -8.57
N SER A 333 33.70 -30.38 -9.89
CA SER A 333 34.52 -29.31 -10.47
C SER A 333 33.97 -27.92 -10.16
N ILE A 334 32.65 -27.76 -10.19
CA ILE A 334 31.96 -26.52 -9.80
C ILE A 334 32.21 -26.26 -8.32
N VAL A 335 31.93 -27.23 -7.44
CA VAL A 335 32.17 -27.12 -5.99
C VAL A 335 33.63 -26.83 -5.66
N ASP A 336 34.59 -27.42 -6.38
CA ASP A 336 36.03 -27.15 -6.18
C ASP A 336 36.46 -25.79 -6.72
N GLY A 337 35.84 -25.29 -7.81
CA GLY A 337 35.97 -23.91 -8.28
C GLY A 337 35.43 -22.92 -7.24
N TRP A 338 34.22 -23.16 -6.73
CA TRP A 338 33.61 -22.37 -5.66
C TRP A 338 34.40 -22.46 -4.36
N ARG A 339 34.93 -23.62 -3.97
CA ARG A 339 35.80 -23.73 -2.80
C ARG A 339 37.03 -22.84 -2.89
N LYS A 340 37.58 -22.64 -4.09
CA LYS A 340 38.69 -21.71 -4.33
C LYS A 340 38.23 -20.25 -4.32
N LEU A 341 37.05 -19.97 -4.86
CA LEU A 341 36.43 -18.64 -4.93
C LEU A 341 35.94 -18.12 -3.57
N VAL A 342 35.45 -19.02 -2.73
CA VAL A 342 34.84 -18.75 -1.41
C VAL A 342 35.88 -18.97 -0.29
N ALA A 343 37.06 -19.51 -0.63
CA ALA A 343 38.22 -19.57 0.27
C ALA A 343 38.61 -18.24 0.95
N PRO A 344 38.33 -17.05 0.38
CA PRO A 344 38.51 -15.75 1.03
C PRO A 344 37.34 -15.32 1.92
N ILE A 345 36.10 -15.75 1.63
CA ILE A 345 34.94 -15.60 2.53
C ILE A 345 35.08 -16.60 3.69
N ARG A 346 36.25 -16.66 4.33
CA ARG A 346 36.49 -17.51 5.48
C ARG A 346 35.50 -17.10 6.56
N PHE A 347 34.40 -17.82 6.64
CA PHE A 347 33.88 -18.21 7.93
C PHE A 347 35.10 -18.70 8.69
N GLU A 348 35.57 -17.93 9.66
CA GLU A 348 36.96 -17.97 10.15
C GLU A 348 37.42 -19.38 10.58
N ASN A 349 36.49 -20.35 10.70
CA ASN A 349 36.74 -21.74 11.05
C ASN A 349 35.93 -22.81 10.29
N GLY A 350 35.19 -22.53 9.21
CA GLY A 350 34.24 -23.47 8.57
C GLY A 350 33.06 -23.93 9.44
N LYS A 351 33.15 -23.69 10.75
CA LYS A 351 32.16 -23.96 11.79
C LYS A 351 30.86 -23.18 11.56
N ASP A 352 30.95 -21.92 11.10
CA ASP A 352 29.76 -21.08 10.94
C ASP A 352 28.87 -21.56 9.78
N THR A 353 29.44 -22.09 8.70
CA THR A 353 28.63 -22.67 7.59
C THR A 353 27.90 -23.93 8.04
N SER A 354 28.59 -24.80 8.79
CA SER A 354 27.95 -26.00 9.37
C SER A 354 26.86 -25.63 10.37
N GLU A 355 27.12 -24.64 11.24
CA GLU A 355 26.14 -24.13 12.17
C GLU A 355 24.93 -23.51 11.44
N ALA A 356 25.18 -22.73 10.39
CA ALA A 356 24.13 -22.15 9.55
C ALA A 356 23.30 -23.23 8.87
N TYR A 357 23.93 -24.28 8.37
CA TYR A 357 23.24 -25.42 7.79
C TYR A 357 22.34 -26.12 8.83
N ASP A 358 22.84 -26.35 10.05
CA ASP A 358 22.05 -26.96 11.12
C ASP A 358 20.89 -26.05 11.58
N VAL A 359 21.09 -24.73 11.57
CA VAL A 359 20.02 -23.75 11.82
C VAL A 359 18.98 -23.79 10.70
N TYR A 360 19.40 -23.82 9.43
CA TYR A 360 18.51 -23.91 8.27
C TYR A 360 17.67 -25.20 8.33
N ARG A 361 18.31 -26.35 8.60
CA ARG A 361 17.63 -27.65 8.77
C ARG A 361 16.57 -27.64 9.86
N ARG A 362 16.89 -27.06 11.02
CA ARG A 362 15.92 -26.94 12.13
C ARG A 362 14.74 -26.06 11.75
N LYS A 363 15.00 -24.95 11.06
CA LYS A 363 13.95 -24.04 10.58
C LYS A 363 13.06 -24.68 9.51
N TYR A 364 13.64 -25.47 8.60
CA TYR A 364 12.89 -26.29 7.66
C TYR A 364 11.96 -27.27 8.39
N ALA A 365 12.50 -28.05 9.33
CA ALA A 365 11.70 -29.02 10.08
C ALA A 365 10.57 -28.35 10.89
N ASP A 366 10.84 -27.20 11.51
CA ASP A 366 9.82 -26.43 12.22
C ASP A 366 8.73 -25.86 11.29
N GLN A 367 9.12 -25.42 10.08
CA GLN A 367 8.17 -24.96 9.07
C GLN A 367 7.24 -26.09 8.63
N GLU A 368 7.78 -27.26 8.29
CA GLU A 368 6.97 -28.43 7.90
C GLU A 368 5.97 -28.83 9.00
N LEU A 369 6.40 -28.80 10.26
CA LEU A 369 5.52 -29.06 11.39
C LEU A 369 4.39 -28.03 11.50
N ALA A 370 4.71 -26.75 11.29
CA ALA A 370 3.75 -25.65 11.40
C ALA A 370 2.74 -25.62 10.25
N LEU A 371 3.13 -25.98 9.02
CA LEU A 371 2.32 -25.80 7.80
C LEU A 371 0.93 -26.45 7.88
N SER A 372 0.82 -27.65 8.47
CA SER A 372 -0.44 -28.39 8.55
C SER A 372 -1.53 -27.66 9.34
N ARG A 373 -1.14 -26.97 10.43
CA ARG A 373 -2.04 -26.22 11.31
C ARG A 373 -2.07 -24.72 11.04
N PHE A 374 -1.21 -24.24 10.15
CA PHE A 374 -0.97 -22.81 9.98
C PHE A 374 -2.22 -22.02 9.58
N PRO A 375 -2.99 -22.39 8.53
CA PRO A 375 -4.23 -21.67 8.19
C PRO A 375 -5.20 -21.56 9.35
N GLN A 376 -5.43 -22.67 10.06
CA GLN A 376 -6.36 -22.73 11.18
C GLN A 376 -5.90 -21.85 12.34
N ALA A 377 -4.64 -21.99 12.77
CA ALA A 377 -4.09 -21.23 13.89
C ALA A 377 -4.11 -19.71 13.62
N VAL A 378 -3.78 -19.28 12.40
CA VAL A 378 -3.84 -17.87 12.01
C VAL A 378 -5.28 -17.36 12.00
N CYS A 379 -6.22 -18.12 11.44
CA CYS A 379 -7.63 -17.71 11.38
C CYS A 379 -8.27 -17.63 12.77
N GLU A 380 -8.03 -18.62 13.62
CA GLU A 380 -8.51 -18.61 15.02
C GLU A 380 -7.95 -17.42 15.80
N ALA A 381 -6.67 -17.08 15.60
CA ALA A 381 -6.07 -15.92 16.22
C ALA A 381 -6.68 -14.61 15.70
N ILE A 382 -6.89 -14.47 14.38
CA ILE A 382 -7.53 -13.29 13.78
C ILE A 382 -8.97 -13.14 14.29
N ALA A 383 -9.73 -14.24 14.38
CA ALA A 383 -11.10 -14.22 14.90
C ALA A 383 -11.19 -13.71 16.36
N ARG A 384 -10.14 -13.91 17.17
CA ARG A 384 -10.05 -13.38 18.54
C ARG A 384 -9.63 -11.90 18.62
N MET A 385 -9.19 -11.31 17.50
CA MET A 385 -8.64 -9.96 17.44
C MET A 385 -9.59 -9.03 16.67
N PRO A 386 -10.57 -8.40 17.35
CA PRO A 386 -11.63 -7.61 16.70
C PRO A 386 -11.12 -6.36 16.00
N GLY A 387 -9.87 -5.95 16.26
CA GLY A 387 -9.26 -4.78 15.66
C GLY A 387 -8.69 -5.00 14.26
N ILE A 388 -8.54 -6.25 13.82
CA ILE A 388 -7.92 -6.59 12.54
C ILE A 388 -8.87 -6.30 11.40
N PHE A 389 -8.39 -5.53 10.44
CA PHE A 389 -9.12 -5.22 9.21
C PHE A 389 -8.27 -5.39 7.95
N PHE A 390 -6.96 -5.59 8.10
CA PHE A 390 -6.03 -5.75 6.98
C PHE A 390 -5.25 -7.07 7.11
N LEU A 391 -5.34 -7.90 6.07
CA LEU A 391 -4.45 -9.03 5.87
C LEU A 391 -3.56 -8.78 4.65
N GLU A 392 -2.27 -8.98 4.85
CA GLU A 392 -1.28 -9.02 3.79
C GLU A 392 -0.64 -10.41 3.75
N VAL A 393 -0.49 -10.99 2.57
CA VAL A 393 0.20 -12.26 2.36
C VAL A 393 1.25 -12.04 1.28
N CYS A 394 2.52 -12.29 1.60
CA CYS A 394 3.58 -12.23 0.59
C CYS A 394 4.72 -13.20 0.85
N ASP A 395 5.40 -13.57 -0.23
CA ASP A 395 6.53 -14.50 -0.20
C ASP A 395 7.87 -13.78 -0.27
N ASP A 396 7.88 -12.54 -0.75
CA ASP A 396 9.00 -11.65 -0.55
C ASP A 396 9.12 -11.42 0.96
N GLY A 397 10.29 -11.70 1.49
CA GLY A 397 10.47 -11.59 2.93
C GLY A 397 10.52 -10.13 3.34
N ARG A 398 9.57 -9.25 2.98
CA ARG A 398 9.55 -7.77 3.04
C ARG A 398 10.03 -7.11 4.34
N ASP A 399 10.24 -7.89 5.40
CA ASP A 399 11.33 -7.66 6.35
C ASP A 399 12.72 -7.45 5.68
N THR A 400 12.87 -7.63 4.35
CA THR A 400 14.10 -7.45 3.56
C THR A 400 14.47 -5.99 3.47
N LYS A 401 13.55 -5.04 3.26
CA LYS A 401 13.96 -3.64 3.08
C LYS A 401 14.62 -3.09 4.34
N THR A 402 14.05 -3.40 5.51
CA THR A 402 14.67 -3.08 6.80
C THR A 402 15.89 -3.94 7.07
N PHE A 403 15.86 -5.24 6.75
CA PHE A 403 17.02 -6.11 6.96
C PHE A 403 18.20 -5.75 6.06
N ASP A 404 18.01 -5.36 4.81
CA ASP A 404 19.08 -5.03 3.88
C ASP A 404 19.71 -3.69 4.28
N HIS A 405 18.90 -2.74 4.80
CA HIS A 405 19.41 -1.51 5.41
C HIS A 405 20.11 -1.77 6.77
N ASP A 406 19.53 -2.59 7.64
CA ASP A 406 20.16 -3.00 8.91
C ASP A 406 21.41 -3.85 8.66
N TYR A 407 21.42 -4.62 7.57
CA TYR A 407 22.56 -5.40 7.14
C TYR A 407 23.66 -4.43 6.75
N ARG A 408 23.39 -3.38 5.94
CA ARG A 408 24.38 -2.32 5.62
C ARG A 408 25.07 -1.75 6.86
N GLU A 409 24.34 -1.47 7.93
CA GLU A 409 24.91 -0.90 9.16
C GLU A 409 25.54 -1.94 10.10
N LYS A 410 25.15 -3.21 10.02
CA LYS A 410 25.51 -4.28 10.98
C LYS A 410 26.23 -5.47 10.32
N THR A 411 26.72 -5.32 9.08
CA THR A 411 27.37 -6.33 8.22
C THR A 411 28.48 -7.11 8.93
N ALA A 412 29.13 -6.49 9.91
CA ALA A 412 30.22 -7.10 10.67
C ALA A 412 29.77 -8.15 11.71
N THR A 413 28.49 -8.22 12.08
CA THR A 413 28.08 -9.14 13.17
C THR A 413 27.80 -10.56 12.66
N ARG A 414 28.39 -11.56 13.33
CA ARG A 414 28.09 -12.99 13.10
C ARG A 414 26.59 -13.28 13.10
N LYS A 415 25.82 -12.60 13.95
CA LYS A 415 24.35 -12.75 14.05
C LYS A 415 23.64 -12.33 12.76
N ALA A 416 24.05 -11.21 12.15
CA ALA A 416 23.48 -10.74 10.88
C ALA A 416 23.83 -11.71 9.73
N LYS A 417 25.10 -12.13 9.63
CA LYS A 417 25.54 -13.14 8.66
C LYS A 417 24.73 -14.44 8.81
N MET A 418 24.58 -14.96 10.02
CA MET A 418 23.79 -16.18 10.31
C MET A 418 22.30 -16.03 9.94
N ALA A 419 21.70 -14.86 10.23
CA ALA A 419 20.31 -14.58 9.88
C ALA A 419 20.11 -14.53 8.36
N LEU A 420 21.07 -13.95 7.62
CA LEU A 420 21.04 -13.89 6.16
C LEU A 420 21.14 -15.28 5.53
N LEU A 421 22.12 -16.08 5.96
CA LEU A 421 22.38 -17.43 5.42
C LEU A 421 21.26 -18.43 5.72
N THR A 422 20.50 -18.19 6.79
CA THR A 422 19.41 -19.08 7.23
C THR A 422 18.03 -18.48 6.98
N ARG A 423 17.94 -17.51 6.07
CA ARG A 423 16.68 -16.89 5.67
C ARG A 423 15.87 -17.85 4.78
N PRO A 424 14.53 -17.84 4.84
CA PRO A 424 13.72 -18.54 3.84
C PRO A 424 13.77 -17.80 2.49
N MET A 425 13.48 -18.52 1.40
CA MET A 425 13.47 -18.01 0.03
C MET A 425 12.10 -17.48 -0.38
N SER A 426 12.09 -16.51 -1.30
CA SER A 426 10.87 -16.22 -2.08
C SER A 426 10.68 -17.31 -3.14
N TRP A 427 9.48 -17.37 -3.72
CA TRP A 427 9.12 -18.37 -4.73
C TRP A 427 9.94 -18.18 -6.02
N GLU A 428 10.31 -16.95 -6.33
CA GLU A 428 11.15 -16.60 -7.47
C GLU A 428 12.57 -17.11 -7.32
N TYR A 429 13.21 -16.83 -6.18
CA TYR A 429 14.58 -17.27 -5.94
C TYR A 429 14.70 -18.78 -6.07
N PHE A 430 13.68 -19.49 -5.60
CA PHE A 430 13.61 -20.93 -5.75
C PHE A 430 13.57 -21.35 -7.21
N ALA A 431 12.70 -20.76 -8.02
CA ALA A 431 12.43 -21.31 -9.33
C ALA A 431 13.17 -20.66 -10.50
N ALA A 432 13.94 -19.61 -10.22
CA ALA A 432 15.08 -19.21 -11.03
C ALA A 432 16.25 -20.20 -10.96
N ASP A 433 16.26 -21.14 -10.01
CA ASP A 433 17.36 -22.09 -9.87
C ASP A 433 16.98 -23.48 -10.38
N ALA A 434 17.64 -23.92 -11.46
CA ALA A 434 17.47 -25.26 -12.01
C ALA A 434 17.92 -26.38 -11.05
N ILE A 435 18.59 -26.01 -9.96
CA ILE A 435 19.06 -26.92 -8.91
C ILE A 435 17.89 -27.33 -7.98
N HIS A 436 16.78 -26.60 -7.96
CA HIS A 436 15.71 -26.79 -7.01
C HIS A 436 14.46 -27.42 -7.65
N VAL A 437 14.26 -28.73 -7.39
CA VAL A 437 13.14 -29.52 -7.93
C VAL A 437 12.08 -29.85 -6.86
N SER A 438 12.17 -29.28 -5.65
CA SER A 438 11.17 -29.61 -4.61
C SER A 438 9.86 -28.85 -4.82
N ASN A 439 8.72 -29.46 -4.52
CA ASN A 439 7.46 -28.74 -4.62
C ASN A 439 7.40 -27.64 -3.54
N ASN A 440 6.92 -26.45 -3.90
CA ASN A 440 6.67 -25.39 -2.93
C ASN A 440 5.48 -25.79 -2.02
N HIS A 441 5.78 -26.37 -0.85
CA HIS A 441 4.77 -26.83 0.09
C HIS A 441 4.00 -25.70 0.78
N VAL A 442 4.44 -24.44 0.66
CA VAL A 442 3.79 -23.28 1.27
C VAL A 442 2.75 -22.65 0.36
N ALA A 443 2.87 -22.76 -0.97
CA ALA A 443 1.88 -22.20 -1.89
C ALA A 443 0.45 -22.78 -1.68
N PRO A 444 0.25 -24.10 -1.49
CA PRO A 444 -1.06 -24.67 -1.15
C PRO A 444 -1.66 -24.15 0.16
N MET A 445 -0.84 -23.65 1.08
CA MET A 445 -1.31 -23.06 2.34
C MET A 445 -2.09 -21.77 2.06
N VAL A 446 -1.66 -20.95 1.09
CA VAL A 446 -2.35 -19.72 0.70
C VAL A 446 -3.76 -20.03 0.18
N GLY A 447 -3.88 -21.07 -0.66
CA GLY A 447 -5.18 -21.55 -1.15
C GLY A 447 -6.14 -21.98 -0.04
N LYS A 448 -5.62 -22.45 1.11
CA LYS A 448 -6.41 -22.84 2.30
C LYS A 448 -6.64 -21.72 3.30
N LEU A 449 -5.82 -20.68 3.31
CA LEU A 449 -5.91 -19.60 4.28
C LEU A 449 -7.22 -18.82 4.13
N LEU A 450 -7.55 -18.39 2.92
CA LEU A 450 -8.73 -17.55 2.67
C LEU A 450 -10.06 -18.28 2.91
N PRO A 451 -10.28 -19.55 2.48
CA PRO A 451 -11.43 -20.33 2.88
C PRO A 451 -11.54 -20.47 4.40
N THR A 452 -10.43 -20.73 5.08
CA THR A 452 -10.43 -20.88 6.54
C THR A 452 -10.84 -19.57 7.23
N LEU A 453 -10.46 -18.39 6.71
CA LEU A 453 -10.94 -17.10 7.23
C LEU A 453 -12.45 -16.97 7.10
N GLY A 454 -12.99 -17.32 5.93
CA GLY A 454 -14.42 -17.30 5.66
C GLY A 454 -15.20 -18.24 6.58
N SER A 455 -14.70 -19.45 6.80
CA SER A 455 -15.35 -20.42 7.69
C SER A 455 -15.36 -19.98 9.15
N HIS A 456 -14.42 -19.12 9.56
CA HIS A 456 -14.38 -18.51 10.90
C HIS A 456 -15.15 -17.18 10.99
N GLY A 457 -15.80 -16.75 9.91
CA GLY A 457 -16.55 -15.49 9.87
C GLY A 457 -15.68 -14.24 9.99
N VAL A 458 -14.39 -14.33 9.66
CA VAL A 458 -13.48 -13.19 9.67
C VAL A 458 -13.86 -12.23 8.56
N LYS A 459 -14.02 -10.94 8.90
CA LYS A 459 -14.40 -9.88 7.96
C LYS A 459 -13.24 -8.90 7.79
N LEU A 460 -12.50 -9.06 6.71
CA LEU A 460 -11.44 -8.12 6.34
C LEU A 460 -12.04 -6.92 5.59
N GLN A 461 -11.37 -5.77 5.65
CA GLN A 461 -11.65 -4.61 4.81
C GLN A 461 -10.57 -4.43 3.73
N PHE A 462 -9.34 -4.85 4.02
CA PHE A 462 -8.19 -4.73 3.13
C PHE A 462 -7.54 -6.11 2.98
N LEU A 463 -7.26 -6.50 1.74
CA LEU A 463 -6.54 -7.71 1.42
C LEU A 463 -5.45 -7.42 0.40
N GLN A 464 -4.20 -7.77 0.72
CA GLN A 464 -3.08 -7.73 -0.21
C GLN A 464 -2.47 -9.11 -0.35
N LEU A 465 -2.33 -9.57 -1.58
CA LEU A 465 -1.67 -10.80 -1.95
C LEU A 465 -0.55 -10.43 -2.92
N ALA A 466 0.70 -10.52 -2.50
CA ALA A 466 1.84 -10.14 -3.32
C ALA A 466 2.83 -11.30 -3.39
N PHE A 467 2.90 -11.95 -4.54
CA PHE A 467 3.73 -13.12 -4.73
C PHE A 467 4.77 -12.89 -5.81
N THR A 468 5.92 -13.52 -5.66
CA THR A 468 6.78 -13.81 -6.80
C THR A 468 6.31 -15.09 -7.50
N PRO A 469 6.57 -15.30 -8.79
CA PRO A 469 6.06 -16.46 -9.53
C PRO A 469 6.47 -17.81 -8.89
N SER A 470 5.48 -18.66 -8.57
CA SER A 470 5.68 -20.05 -8.09
C SER A 470 5.68 -21.03 -9.26
N ILE A 471 6.46 -22.11 -9.27
CA ILE A 471 6.36 -23.16 -10.33
C ILE A 471 4.97 -23.77 -10.36
N ASP A 472 4.41 -24.04 -9.19
CA ASP A 472 3.08 -24.64 -9.02
C ASP A 472 2.08 -23.54 -8.66
N ILE A 473 1.24 -23.18 -9.62
CA ILE A 473 0.07 -22.31 -9.41
C ILE A 473 -1.24 -23.10 -9.42
N ASP A 474 -1.20 -24.40 -9.67
CA ASP A 474 -2.39 -25.26 -9.56
C ASP A 474 -2.89 -25.33 -8.11
N CYS A 475 -2.00 -25.09 -7.14
CA CYS A 475 -2.32 -25.00 -5.73
C CYS A 475 -3.33 -23.88 -5.37
N PHE A 476 -3.54 -22.91 -6.27
CA PHE A 476 -4.55 -21.86 -6.09
C PHE A 476 -5.95 -22.29 -6.51
N ARG A 477 -6.09 -23.44 -7.19
CA ARG A 477 -7.39 -23.92 -7.68
C ARG A 477 -8.37 -24.04 -6.51
N PRO A 478 -9.45 -23.23 -6.46
CA PRO A 478 -10.39 -23.32 -5.36
C PRO A 478 -11.25 -24.57 -5.52
N ASN A 479 -11.30 -25.40 -4.48
CA ASN A 479 -12.24 -26.52 -4.43
C ASN A 479 -13.68 -25.99 -4.32
N GLU A 480 -14.66 -26.75 -4.80
CA GLU A 480 -16.07 -26.31 -4.80
C GLU A 480 -16.59 -26.02 -3.39
N SER A 481 -16.21 -26.82 -2.40
CA SER A 481 -16.52 -26.57 -0.97
C SER A 481 -15.91 -25.27 -0.46
N ASP A 482 -14.70 -24.94 -0.93
CA ASP A 482 -13.93 -23.80 -0.46
C ASP A 482 -14.41 -22.50 -1.08
N ARG A 483 -14.99 -22.54 -2.30
CA ARG A 483 -15.53 -21.36 -3.00
C ARG A 483 -16.53 -20.58 -2.16
N LYS A 484 -17.44 -21.27 -1.46
CA LYS A 484 -18.42 -20.60 -0.59
C LYS A 484 -17.72 -19.82 0.53
N ASN A 485 -16.72 -20.43 1.16
CA ASN A 485 -15.98 -19.80 2.24
C ASN A 485 -15.08 -18.68 1.73
N PHE A 486 -14.50 -18.80 0.53
CA PHE A 486 -13.79 -17.73 -0.17
C PHE A 486 -14.66 -16.48 -0.31
N VAL A 487 -15.86 -16.64 -0.90
CA VAL A 487 -16.80 -15.53 -1.10
C VAL A 487 -17.16 -14.89 0.23
N GLN A 488 -17.35 -15.70 1.27
CA GLN A 488 -17.59 -15.19 2.63
C GLN A 488 -16.41 -14.38 3.19
N ALA A 489 -15.16 -14.83 2.98
CA ALA A 489 -13.98 -14.08 3.41
C ALA A 489 -13.85 -12.74 2.67
N MET A 490 -14.27 -12.70 1.40
CA MET A 490 -14.18 -11.52 0.55
C MET A 490 -15.34 -10.53 0.73
N SER A 491 -16.47 -10.93 1.32
CA SER A 491 -17.73 -10.17 1.28
C SER A 491 -17.65 -8.72 1.80
N ASN A 492 -16.68 -8.43 2.68
CA ASN A 492 -16.46 -7.12 3.29
C ASN A 492 -15.19 -6.41 2.80
N VAL A 493 -14.44 -7.02 1.88
CA VAL A 493 -13.20 -6.44 1.37
C VAL A 493 -13.52 -5.24 0.48
N GLN A 494 -12.99 -4.09 0.86
CA GLN A 494 -13.17 -2.80 0.19
C GLN A 494 -11.97 -2.42 -0.66
N TRP A 495 -10.77 -2.84 -0.24
CA TRP A 495 -9.54 -2.63 -1.00
C TRP A 495 -8.84 -3.97 -1.20
N PHE A 496 -8.53 -4.27 -2.45
CA PHE A 496 -7.92 -5.54 -2.83
C PHE A 496 -6.72 -5.30 -3.74
N SER A 497 -5.57 -5.87 -3.38
CA SER A 497 -4.39 -5.89 -4.24
C SER A 497 -3.95 -7.32 -4.48
N PHE A 498 -3.76 -7.69 -5.74
CA PHE A 498 -3.18 -8.98 -6.11
C PHE A 498 -2.08 -8.80 -7.15
N GLN A 499 -0.88 -9.21 -6.76
CA GLN A 499 0.35 -8.96 -7.48
C GLN A 499 1.10 -10.29 -7.65
N ILE A 500 1.54 -10.55 -8.88
CA ILE A 500 2.53 -11.58 -9.21
C ILE A 500 3.69 -10.86 -9.89
N MET A 501 4.65 -10.42 -9.08
CA MET A 501 5.74 -9.54 -9.51
C MET A 501 7.03 -10.31 -9.69
N ASN A 502 7.85 -9.87 -10.64
CA ASN A 502 9.24 -10.28 -10.67
C ASN A 502 10.01 -9.38 -9.68
N ASN A 503 10.75 -9.98 -8.78
CA ASN A 503 11.67 -9.31 -7.90
C ASN A 503 12.87 -8.88 -8.78
N TYR A 504 13.02 -7.56 -8.92
CA TYR A 504 13.86 -6.88 -9.91
C TYR A 504 15.31 -7.40 -10.03
N HIS A 505 15.82 -8.09 -9.01
CA HIS A 505 17.19 -8.58 -8.95
C HIS A 505 17.52 -9.73 -9.89
N SER A 506 16.54 -10.44 -10.47
CA SER A 506 16.80 -11.47 -11.48
C SER A 506 16.86 -10.93 -12.93
N SER A 507 16.55 -9.65 -13.14
CA SER A 507 16.21 -9.08 -14.45
C SER A 507 17.41 -8.78 -15.38
N GLN A 508 18.65 -8.97 -14.94
CA GLN A 508 19.80 -8.69 -15.81
C GLN A 508 19.97 -9.73 -16.92
N ASP A 509 19.47 -10.96 -16.75
CA ASP A 509 19.59 -12.01 -17.77
C ASP A 509 18.35 -12.09 -18.69
N LYS A 510 18.21 -11.06 -19.53
CA LYS A 510 16.98 -10.66 -20.27
C LYS A 510 16.49 -11.62 -21.37
N ALA A 511 17.23 -12.66 -21.75
CA ALA A 511 16.95 -13.40 -23.00
C ALA A 511 15.98 -14.59 -22.84
N SER A 512 15.79 -15.08 -21.61
CA SER A 512 14.82 -16.11 -21.29
C SER A 512 14.51 -15.98 -19.81
N GLY A 513 13.37 -15.37 -19.48
CA GLY A 513 12.92 -15.34 -18.09
C GLY A 513 13.07 -16.75 -17.48
N PRO A 514 13.52 -16.87 -16.21
CA PRO A 514 13.80 -18.17 -15.61
C PRO A 514 12.60 -19.13 -15.64
N TRP A 515 11.41 -18.55 -15.75
CA TRP A 515 10.12 -19.18 -15.65
C TRP A 515 9.70 -19.91 -16.93
N PRO A 516 9.27 -21.18 -16.83
CA PRO A 516 8.59 -21.83 -17.93
C PRO A 516 7.26 -21.12 -18.22
N THR A 517 6.87 -21.05 -19.49
CA THR A 517 5.53 -20.62 -19.90
C THR A 517 4.48 -21.50 -19.20
N ARG A 518 3.44 -20.86 -18.66
CA ARG A 518 2.37 -21.55 -17.94
C ARG A 518 1.52 -22.41 -18.85
N SER A 519 1.08 -23.55 -18.34
CA SER A 519 0.09 -24.35 -19.05
C SER A 519 -1.29 -23.68 -18.98
N VAL A 520 -2.20 -24.09 -19.86
CA VAL A 520 -3.58 -23.60 -19.89
C VAL A 520 -4.30 -23.95 -18.58
N GLU A 521 -4.04 -25.14 -18.02
CA GLU A 521 -4.64 -25.62 -16.77
C GLU A 521 -4.18 -24.81 -15.57
N GLN A 522 -2.90 -24.42 -15.54
CA GLN A 522 -2.30 -23.58 -14.52
C GLN A 522 -2.90 -22.17 -14.52
N LEU A 523 -3.08 -21.59 -15.71
CA LEU A 523 -3.75 -20.29 -15.86
C LEU A 523 -5.23 -20.37 -15.52
N ALA A 524 -5.91 -21.47 -15.84
CA ALA A 524 -7.30 -21.70 -15.46
C ALA A 524 -7.46 -21.83 -13.93
N ALA A 525 -6.50 -22.46 -13.24
CA ALA A 525 -6.47 -22.52 -11.78
C ALA A 525 -6.33 -21.12 -11.16
N LEU A 526 -5.40 -20.32 -11.68
CA LEU A 526 -5.19 -18.94 -11.26
C LEU A 526 -6.40 -18.04 -11.56
N ASP A 527 -7.00 -18.19 -12.74
CA ASP A 527 -8.21 -17.45 -13.13
C ASP A 527 -9.39 -17.77 -12.20
N GLY A 528 -9.59 -19.06 -11.89
CA GLY A 528 -10.60 -19.50 -10.94
C GLY A 528 -10.39 -18.95 -9.53
N PHE A 529 -9.13 -18.84 -9.08
CA PHE A 529 -8.77 -18.20 -7.83
C PHE A 529 -9.07 -16.69 -7.85
N LEU A 530 -8.70 -16.01 -8.94
CA LEU A 530 -8.96 -14.58 -9.14
C LEU A 530 -10.47 -14.28 -9.17
N ASP A 531 -11.29 -15.13 -9.80
CA ASP A 531 -12.75 -14.98 -9.79
C ASP A 531 -13.32 -14.98 -8.36
N CYS A 532 -12.79 -15.85 -7.49
CA CYS A 532 -13.17 -15.88 -6.08
C CYS A 532 -12.74 -14.62 -5.33
N LEU A 533 -11.53 -14.12 -5.58
CA LEU A 533 -11.03 -12.89 -4.94
C LEU A 533 -11.84 -11.65 -5.36
N LEU A 534 -12.30 -11.62 -6.61
CA LEU A 534 -13.07 -10.51 -7.19
C LEU A 534 -14.57 -10.57 -6.86
N SER A 535 -15.00 -11.47 -5.99
CA SER A 535 -16.42 -11.70 -5.64
C SER A 535 -17.03 -10.70 -4.65
N SER A 536 -16.25 -9.75 -4.13
CA SER A 536 -16.75 -8.76 -3.16
C SER A 536 -17.64 -7.69 -3.79
N ASP A 537 -18.88 -7.57 -3.32
CA ASP A 537 -19.78 -6.44 -3.65
C ASP A 537 -19.41 -5.15 -2.88
N SER A 538 -18.54 -5.25 -1.87
CA SER A 538 -18.07 -4.13 -1.05
C SER A 538 -16.84 -3.43 -1.65
N LEU A 539 -16.34 -3.92 -2.78
CA LEU A 539 -15.09 -3.46 -3.38
C LEU A 539 -15.19 -1.99 -3.82
N LYS A 540 -14.26 -1.16 -3.33
CA LYS A 540 -14.12 0.27 -3.64
C LYS A 540 -12.89 0.56 -4.49
N GLU A 541 -11.81 -0.16 -4.26
CA GLU A 541 -10.57 -0.07 -5.03
C GLU A 541 -9.98 -1.45 -5.24
N PHE A 542 -9.42 -1.69 -6.43
CA PHE A 542 -8.49 -2.80 -6.59
C PHE A 542 -7.28 -2.46 -7.44
N SER A 543 -6.21 -3.21 -7.21
CA SER A 543 -4.92 -3.08 -7.87
C SER A 543 -4.42 -4.45 -8.32
N HIS A 544 -4.08 -4.59 -9.59
CA HIS A 544 -3.47 -5.81 -10.12
C HIS A 544 -2.15 -5.52 -10.80
N ASP A 545 -1.17 -6.39 -10.53
CA ASP A 545 0.12 -6.39 -11.20
C ASP A 545 0.49 -7.83 -11.60
N PHE A 546 0.57 -8.13 -12.89
CA PHE A 546 1.02 -9.44 -13.38
C PHE A 546 2.31 -9.36 -14.19
N GLU A 547 3.22 -8.46 -13.80
CA GLU A 547 4.53 -8.29 -14.43
C GLU A 547 5.25 -9.63 -14.65
N ALA A 548 5.26 -10.52 -13.66
CA ALA A 548 5.86 -11.84 -13.82
C ALA A 548 5.22 -12.61 -14.99
N LEU A 549 3.89 -12.78 -15.01
CA LEU A 549 3.18 -13.54 -16.05
C LEU A 549 3.47 -12.99 -17.45
N ARG A 550 3.54 -11.66 -17.60
CA ARG A 550 3.93 -11.01 -18.85
C ARG A 550 5.32 -11.47 -19.32
N TRP A 551 6.30 -11.52 -18.41
CA TRP A 551 7.65 -12.01 -18.72
C TRP A 551 7.68 -13.50 -19.08
N GLU A 552 6.96 -14.37 -18.35
CA GLU A 552 6.89 -15.82 -18.63
C GLU A 552 6.28 -16.13 -20.01
N ASN A 553 5.45 -15.20 -20.51
CA ASN A 553 4.67 -15.34 -21.73
C ASN A 553 5.08 -14.33 -22.82
N ALA A 554 6.28 -13.74 -22.73
CA ALA A 554 6.76 -12.76 -23.72
C ALA A 554 6.75 -13.30 -25.16
N ARG A 555 6.82 -14.62 -25.36
CA ARG A 555 6.74 -15.29 -26.67
C ARG A 555 5.33 -15.61 -27.14
N SER A 556 4.36 -15.64 -26.23
CA SER A 556 2.95 -15.90 -26.51
C SER A 556 2.12 -14.91 -25.70
N PRO A 557 2.06 -13.65 -26.13
CA PRO A 557 1.50 -12.57 -25.31
C PRO A 557 0.01 -12.77 -24.97
N ASP A 558 -0.76 -13.47 -25.80
CA ASP A 558 -2.16 -13.81 -25.52
C ASP A 558 -2.29 -15.02 -24.58
N GLY A 559 -1.18 -15.69 -24.30
CA GLY A 559 -1.12 -16.95 -23.58
C GLY A 559 -1.48 -16.87 -22.11
N TRP A 560 -1.50 -15.68 -21.50
CA TRP A 560 -1.72 -15.45 -20.06
C TRP A 560 -2.92 -14.56 -19.75
N TYR A 561 -3.85 -14.42 -20.70
CA TYR A 561 -5.10 -13.73 -20.46
C TYR A 561 -5.95 -14.46 -19.40
N LEU A 562 -6.39 -13.71 -18.39
CA LEU A 562 -7.22 -14.19 -17.27
C LEU A 562 -8.64 -13.60 -17.42
N PRO A 563 -9.61 -14.33 -18.01
CA PRO A 563 -10.96 -13.83 -18.29
C PRO A 563 -11.67 -13.27 -17.07
N SER A 564 -11.42 -13.86 -15.89
CA SER A 564 -12.04 -13.43 -14.65
C SER A 564 -11.69 -12.00 -14.30
N LEU A 565 -10.56 -11.44 -14.74
CA LEU A 565 -10.28 -10.03 -14.48
C LEU A 565 -11.28 -9.09 -15.20
N MET A 566 -11.64 -9.41 -16.43
CA MET A 566 -12.50 -8.59 -17.30
C MET A 566 -13.99 -8.94 -17.22
N LYS A 567 -14.34 -9.99 -16.48
CA LYS A 567 -15.73 -10.40 -16.25
C LYS A 567 -16.55 -9.26 -15.61
N ALA A 568 -17.68 -8.92 -16.23
CA ALA A 568 -18.60 -7.90 -15.72
C ALA A 568 -19.17 -8.29 -14.34
N ARG A 569 -18.95 -7.47 -13.30
CA ARG A 569 -19.37 -7.77 -11.91
C ARG A 569 -20.11 -6.64 -11.20
N PRO A 570 -21.16 -6.93 -10.40
CA PRO A 570 -21.90 -5.93 -9.65
C PRO A 570 -21.07 -5.37 -8.51
N TRP A 571 -20.18 -4.43 -8.86
CA TRP A 571 -19.44 -3.65 -7.89
C TRP A 571 -20.09 -2.27 -7.71
N PRO A 572 -21.16 -2.15 -6.90
CA PRO A 572 -21.89 -0.90 -6.75
C PRO A 572 -21.02 0.23 -6.15
N ASN A 573 -19.95 -0.14 -5.45
CA ASN A 573 -19.09 0.78 -4.72
C ASN A 573 -17.73 1.02 -5.36
N LEU A 574 -17.43 0.39 -6.51
CA LEU A 574 -16.11 0.49 -7.13
C LEU A 574 -15.89 1.89 -7.67
N ARG A 575 -14.82 2.53 -7.17
CA ARG A 575 -14.45 3.91 -7.51
C ARG A 575 -13.08 4.00 -8.14
N LYS A 576 -12.19 3.02 -7.92
CA LYS A 576 -10.79 3.13 -8.35
C LYS A 576 -10.21 1.81 -8.85
N ILE A 577 -9.50 1.88 -9.97
CA ILE A 577 -8.78 0.75 -10.56
C ILE A 577 -7.32 1.13 -10.83
N ARG A 578 -6.42 0.19 -10.56
CA ARG A 578 -5.02 0.21 -11.01
C ARG A 578 -4.70 -1.12 -11.68
N LEU A 579 -4.24 -1.10 -12.92
CA LEU A 579 -3.80 -2.29 -13.64
C LEU A 579 -2.37 -2.05 -14.14
N LYS A 580 -1.48 -3.00 -13.85
CA LYS A 580 -0.10 -3.04 -14.35
C LYS A 580 0.19 -4.42 -14.94
N SER A 581 0.78 -4.46 -16.13
CA SER A 581 1.13 -5.72 -16.80
C SER A 581 -0.07 -6.69 -16.82
N VAL A 582 -1.21 -6.23 -17.37
CA VAL A 582 -2.47 -6.99 -17.44
C VAL A 582 -2.90 -7.19 -18.89
N CYS A 583 -3.50 -8.35 -19.21
CA CYS A 583 -4.21 -8.60 -20.46
C CYS A 583 -5.65 -8.03 -20.42
N LEU A 584 -6.00 -7.16 -21.37
CA LEU A 584 -7.34 -6.66 -21.59
C LEU A 584 -8.04 -7.34 -22.78
N SER A 585 -9.36 -7.28 -22.74
CA SER A 585 -10.26 -7.62 -23.84
C SER A 585 -11.16 -6.42 -24.11
N SER A 586 -10.99 -5.74 -25.24
CA SER A 586 -11.87 -4.60 -25.59
C SER A 586 -13.33 -5.06 -25.74
N LEU A 587 -13.55 -6.32 -26.11
CA LEU A 587 -14.88 -6.93 -26.25
C LEU A 587 -15.64 -7.06 -24.92
N GLU A 588 -14.92 -7.10 -23.80
CA GLU A 588 -15.50 -7.23 -22.46
C GLU A 588 -15.39 -5.94 -21.64
N LEU A 589 -14.59 -4.98 -22.12
CA LEU A 589 -14.25 -3.76 -21.40
C LEU A 589 -15.50 -2.92 -21.07
N ASP A 590 -16.46 -2.81 -21.99
CA ASP A 590 -17.70 -2.06 -21.73
C ASP A 590 -18.49 -2.66 -20.55
N GLY A 591 -18.65 -3.99 -20.54
CA GLY A 591 -19.28 -4.72 -19.45
C GLY A 591 -18.51 -4.62 -18.13
N PHE A 592 -17.18 -4.55 -18.20
CA PHE A 592 -16.29 -4.38 -17.05
C PHE A 592 -16.39 -2.97 -16.43
N LEU A 593 -16.35 -1.90 -17.24
CA LEU A 593 -16.38 -0.51 -16.75
C LEU A 593 -17.77 -0.08 -16.27
N ARG A 594 -18.84 -0.68 -16.79
CA ARG A 594 -20.25 -0.39 -16.39
C ARG A 594 -20.60 1.10 -16.55
N LYS A 595 -21.61 1.59 -15.81
CA LYS A 595 -22.10 2.99 -15.84
C LYS A 595 -21.69 3.80 -14.61
N GLY A 596 -20.85 3.25 -13.72
CA GLY A 596 -20.48 3.91 -12.46
C GLY A 596 -19.34 4.92 -12.65
N PRO A 597 -19.19 5.91 -11.74
CA PRO A 597 -18.04 6.82 -11.73
C PRO A 597 -16.78 6.04 -11.31
N LEU A 598 -16.13 5.44 -12.30
CA LEU A 598 -14.96 4.59 -12.13
C LEU A 598 -13.71 5.39 -12.47
N LEU A 599 -12.80 5.58 -11.52
CA LEU A 599 -11.52 6.23 -11.78
C LEU A 599 -10.44 5.20 -12.10
N ILE A 600 -10.03 5.12 -13.36
CA ILE A 600 -8.83 4.37 -13.74
C ILE A 600 -7.62 5.25 -13.45
N THR A 601 -6.95 4.99 -12.33
CA THR A 601 -5.81 5.82 -11.87
C THR A 601 -4.47 5.42 -12.46
N ARG A 602 -4.34 4.18 -12.93
CA ARG A 602 -3.09 3.66 -13.51
C ARG A 602 -3.39 2.52 -14.48
N LEU A 603 -2.90 2.67 -15.71
CA LEU A 603 -2.79 1.62 -16.72
C LEU A 603 -1.34 1.61 -17.18
N GLU A 604 -0.62 0.55 -16.86
CA GLU A 604 0.81 0.42 -17.15
C GLU A 604 1.08 -0.93 -17.78
N GLU A 605 1.86 -0.96 -18.87
CA GLU A 605 2.30 -2.22 -19.50
C GLU A 605 1.15 -3.17 -19.90
N ILE A 606 0.01 -2.58 -20.24
CA ILE A 606 -1.19 -3.31 -20.61
C ILE A 606 -1.00 -4.02 -21.95
N HIS A 607 -1.51 -5.25 -22.03
CA HIS A 607 -1.52 -6.08 -23.23
C HIS A 607 -2.94 -6.23 -23.77
N MET A 608 -3.19 -5.95 -25.06
CA MET A 608 -4.51 -6.19 -25.67
C MET A 608 -4.60 -7.62 -26.19
N ALA A 609 -5.18 -8.53 -25.40
CA ALA A 609 -5.30 -9.95 -25.74
C ALA A 609 -6.45 -10.24 -26.72
N ARG A 610 -7.54 -9.48 -26.64
CA ARG A 610 -8.73 -9.65 -27.49
C ARG A 610 -9.29 -8.31 -27.93
N GLY A 611 -9.63 -8.22 -29.21
CA GLY A 611 -10.10 -7.00 -29.85
C GLY A 611 -8.97 -6.01 -30.14
N THR A 612 -9.24 -4.71 -30.09
CA THR A 612 -8.31 -3.66 -30.54
C THR A 612 -8.21 -2.51 -29.54
N TRP A 613 -7.10 -1.79 -29.57
CA TRP A 613 -6.91 -0.57 -28.79
C TRP A 613 -7.89 0.53 -29.19
N THR A 614 -8.21 0.66 -30.48
CA THR A 614 -9.22 1.59 -31.00
C THR A 614 -10.54 1.38 -30.28
N GLN A 615 -11.05 0.13 -30.27
CA GLN A 615 -12.29 -0.21 -29.57
C GLN A 615 -12.22 0.05 -28.07
N ALA A 616 -11.10 -0.30 -27.41
CA ALA A 616 -10.94 -0.08 -25.98
C ALA A 616 -10.97 1.42 -25.62
N LEU A 617 -10.30 2.25 -26.41
CA LEU A 617 -10.27 3.70 -26.23
C LEU A 617 -11.63 4.34 -26.50
N ASP A 618 -12.34 3.90 -27.55
CA ASP A 618 -13.67 4.39 -27.85
C ASP A 618 -14.65 4.07 -26.71
N ILE A 619 -14.60 2.85 -26.16
CA ILE A 619 -15.36 2.47 -24.97
C ILE A 619 -15.00 3.38 -23.79
N MET A 620 -13.71 3.60 -23.49
CA MET A 620 -13.32 4.47 -22.39
C MET A 620 -13.80 5.91 -22.59
N ARG A 621 -13.68 6.47 -23.79
CA ARG A 621 -14.14 7.83 -24.11
C ARG A 621 -15.64 7.97 -23.93
N GLU A 622 -16.43 7.04 -24.47
CA GLU A 622 -17.90 7.04 -24.29
C GLU A 622 -18.31 7.01 -22.81
N LYS A 623 -17.51 6.38 -21.94
CA LYS A 623 -17.75 6.36 -20.48
C LYS A 623 -17.41 7.68 -19.79
N TYR A 624 -16.31 8.31 -20.15
CA TYR A 624 -15.80 9.51 -19.47
C TYR A 624 -16.33 10.81 -20.06
N ASP A 625 -16.75 10.78 -21.32
CA ASP A 625 -17.34 11.88 -22.06
C ASP A 625 -18.60 11.36 -22.80
N PRO A 626 -19.78 11.43 -22.16
CA PRO A 626 -21.04 10.94 -22.75
C PRO A 626 -21.44 11.66 -24.04
N ASP A 627 -20.92 12.87 -24.27
CA ASP A 627 -21.15 13.66 -25.48
C ASP A 627 -20.16 13.32 -26.59
N TRP A 628 -19.15 12.50 -26.30
CA TRP A 628 -18.21 12.01 -27.28
C TRP A 628 -18.95 11.16 -28.32
N LYS A 629 -18.92 11.64 -29.56
CA LYS A 629 -19.35 10.86 -30.73
C LYS A 629 -18.10 10.45 -31.49
N PRO A 630 -18.01 9.19 -31.94
CA PRO A 630 -17.02 8.83 -32.94
C PRO A 630 -17.19 9.81 -34.11
N LYS A 631 -16.17 10.63 -34.39
CA LYS A 631 -16.17 11.42 -35.63
C LYS A 631 -16.29 10.42 -36.78
N ASP A 632 -17.11 10.76 -37.78
CA ASP A 632 -17.44 9.91 -38.91
C ASP A 632 -16.25 9.05 -39.35
N VAL A 633 -16.50 7.75 -39.49
CA VAL A 633 -15.54 6.67 -39.77
C VAL A 633 -14.37 7.21 -40.58
N PHE A 634 -13.21 7.33 -39.93
CA PHE A 634 -11.99 7.70 -40.63
C PHE A 634 -11.80 6.70 -41.78
N GLU A 635 -12.03 7.14 -43.02
CA GLU A 635 -12.09 6.30 -44.23
C GLU A 635 -10.72 5.70 -44.61
N GLY A 636 -9.65 6.07 -43.90
CA GLY A 636 -8.36 5.42 -44.01
C GLY A 636 -8.40 4.00 -43.45
N VAL A 637 -7.86 3.05 -44.22
CA VAL A 637 -7.60 1.67 -43.79
C VAL A 637 -6.58 1.71 -42.65
N VAL A 638 -7.06 1.82 -41.41
CA VAL A 638 -6.23 1.55 -40.24
C VAL A 638 -6.13 0.02 -40.15
N ASP A 639 -4.91 -0.49 -40.23
CA ASP A 639 -4.63 -1.90 -39.99
C ASP A 639 -4.83 -2.20 -38.49
N ASP A 640 -6.10 -2.36 -38.11
CA ASP A 640 -6.59 -2.70 -36.77
C ASP A 640 -6.19 -4.13 -36.36
N GLY A 641 -5.44 -4.86 -37.21
CA GLY A 641 -4.90 -6.19 -36.94
C GLY A 641 -3.74 -6.24 -35.94
N LEU A 642 -3.35 -5.10 -35.35
CA LEU A 642 -2.31 -5.00 -34.31
C LEU A 642 -2.77 -5.62 -32.98
N LYS A 643 -2.87 -6.95 -32.96
CA LYS A 643 -2.89 -7.74 -31.73
C LYS A 643 -1.51 -7.72 -31.11
N GLY A 644 -1.47 -7.59 -29.79
CA GLY A 644 -0.28 -7.88 -29.01
C GLY A 644 0.68 -6.73 -28.71
N LEU A 645 0.23 -5.47 -28.85
CA LEU A 645 1.00 -4.30 -28.44
C LEU A 645 1.01 -4.14 -26.92
N SER A 646 2.22 -4.01 -26.35
CA SER A 646 2.44 -3.65 -24.95
C SER A 646 2.87 -2.19 -24.86
N VAL A 647 2.06 -1.32 -24.24
CA VAL A 647 2.42 0.09 -24.04
C VAL A 647 3.23 0.22 -22.74
N GLN A 648 4.55 0.40 -22.84
CA GLN A 648 5.39 0.69 -21.67
C GLN A 648 5.40 2.19 -21.35
N THR A 649 5.30 2.53 -20.07
CA THR A 649 5.45 3.90 -19.57
C THR A 649 6.68 3.96 -18.67
N ASN A 650 7.87 4.11 -19.24
CA ASN A 650 9.11 4.12 -18.48
C ASN A 650 9.37 5.55 -17.98
N ASN A 651 9.40 5.77 -16.66
CA ASN A 651 9.74 7.06 -16.04
C ASN A 651 11.27 7.29 -15.89
N TRP A 652 12.10 6.45 -16.49
CA TRP A 652 13.55 6.53 -16.34
C TRP A 652 14.16 7.43 -17.44
N GLY A 653 14.43 8.68 -17.07
CA GLY A 653 15.28 9.58 -17.84
C GLY A 653 16.72 9.09 -17.80
N GLY A 654 17.14 8.30 -18.78
CA GLY A 654 18.51 7.78 -18.84
C GLY A 654 18.75 6.79 -19.98
N SER A 655 19.17 7.31 -21.14
CA SER A 655 20.17 6.76 -22.06
C SER A 655 20.39 5.24 -22.15
N ARG A 656 19.37 4.42 -22.37
CA ARG A 656 19.49 3.11 -23.06
C ARG A 656 18.11 2.64 -23.55
N TRP A 657 17.82 2.99 -24.80
CA TRP A 657 16.58 2.64 -25.49
C TRP A 657 16.59 1.15 -25.89
N ASN A 658 15.70 0.35 -25.30
CA ASN A 658 15.38 -0.98 -25.83
C ASN A 658 14.61 -0.84 -27.15
N SER A 659 15.09 -1.49 -28.20
CA SER A 659 14.61 -1.36 -29.58
C SER A 659 13.18 -1.86 -29.83
N ALA A 660 12.64 -2.74 -28.99
CA ALA A 660 11.29 -3.32 -29.17
C ALA A 660 10.17 -2.26 -29.05
N CYS A 661 10.23 -1.39 -28.05
CA CYS A 661 9.22 -0.36 -27.83
C CYS A 661 9.27 0.74 -28.93
N SER A 662 10.46 1.02 -29.46
CA SER A 662 10.62 1.98 -30.56
C SER A 662 10.03 1.47 -31.87
N ALA A 663 10.14 0.17 -32.17
CA ALA A 663 9.60 -0.42 -33.40
C ALA A 663 8.08 -0.53 -33.35
N GLU A 664 7.52 -0.86 -32.19
CA GLU A 664 6.07 -0.98 -31.95
C GLU A 664 5.37 0.39 -31.94
N CYS A 665 5.92 1.38 -31.24
CA CYS A 665 5.41 2.76 -31.28
C CYS A 665 5.64 3.40 -32.66
N ALA A 666 6.75 3.11 -33.35
CA ALA A 666 6.96 3.54 -34.73
C ALA A 666 5.98 2.86 -35.71
N ALA A 667 5.60 1.61 -35.48
CA ALA A 667 4.59 0.91 -36.27
C ALA A 667 3.19 1.51 -36.08
N MET A 668 2.83 1.92 -34.84
CA MET A 668 1.57 2.65 -34.59
C MET A 668 1.54 4.03 -35.27
N ARG A 669 2.67 4.77 -35.26
CA ARG A 669 2.78 6.07 -35.96
C ARG A 669 2.77 5.90 -37.48
N ALA A 670 3.52 4.94 -38.02
CA ALA A 670 3.59 4.70 -39.46
C ALA A 670 2.25 4.26 -40.08
N ARG A 671 1.28 3.84 -39.27
CA ARG A 671 -0.02 3.31 -39.70
C ARG A 671 -1.22 4.17 -39.26
N GLY A 672 -1.00 5.38 -38.75
CA GLY A 672 -2.06 6.34 -38.39
C GLY A 672 -2.91 5.98 -37.15
N ALA A 673 -2.70 4.81 -36.53
CA ALA A 673 -3.44 4.38 -35.34
C ALA A 673 -3.16 5.27 -34.12
N TYR A 674 -1.93 5.79 -34.02
CA TYR A 674 -1.56 6.77 -32.98
C TYR A 674 -2.28 8.11 -33.20
N GLU A 675 -2.29 8.62 -34.43
CA GLU A 675 -2.94 9.89 -34.77
C GLU A 675 -4.45 9.83 -34.49
N ARG A 676 -5.14 8.74 -34.88
CA ARG A 676 -6.57 8.51 -34.56
C ARG A 676 -6.84 8.35 -33.05
N ALA A 677 -5.91 7.75 -32.29
CA ALA A 677 -6.01 7.61 -30.83
C ALA A 677 -5.88 8.95 -30.07
N PHE A 678 -5.35 9.99 -30.70
CA PHE A 678 -5.14 11.30 -30.08
C PHE A 678 -5.76 12.48 -30.86
N GLU A 679 -6.54 12.20 -31.91
CA GLU A 679 -7.25 13.20 -32.72
C GLU A 679 -8.42 13.80 -31.92
N GLY A 680 -8.40 15.11 -31.67
CA GLY A 680 -9.45 15.83 -30.91
C GLY A 680 -8.99 16.45 -29.57
N VAL A 681 -7.73 16.24 -29.17
CA VAL A 681 -7.12 16.98 -28.06
C VAL A 681 -6.89 18.44 -28.48
N PRO A 682 -7.33 19.47 -27.72
CA PRO A 682 -7.20 20.87 -28.13
C PRO A 682 -5.74 21.27 -28.36
N SER A 683 -5.47 21.93 -29.49
CA SER A 683 -4.13 22.38 -29.93
C SER A 683 -3.49 23.47 -29.05
N GLY A 684 -4.15 23.90 -27.96
CA GLY A 684 -3.69 24.97 -27.07
C GLY A 684 -2.68 24.57 -25.99
N GLY A 685 -2.26 23.30 -25.91
CA GLY A 685 -1.31 22.81 -24.91
C GLY A 685 0.11 22.49 -25.44
N TYR A 686 0.38 22.74 -26.72
CA TYR A 686 1.71 22.52 -27.28
C TYR A 686 2.63 23.70 -26.94
N ALA A 687 3.31 23.65 -25.81
CA ALA A 687 4.61 24.28 -25.73
C ALA A 687 5.53 23.53 -26.70
N MET A 688 6.22 24.25 -27.61
CA MET A 688 7.17 23.65 -28.55
C MET A 688 8.22 22.84 -27.81
N LEU A 689 8.10 21.52 -27.83
CA LEU A 689 9.11 20.59 -27.35
C LEU A 689 9.90 20.10 -28.56
N GLY A 690 11.22 20.27 -28.48
CA GLY A 690 12.14 19.92 -29.56
C GLY A 690 12.20 18.41 -29.80
N PRO A 691 12.86 17.96 -30.89
CA PRO A 691 12.91 16.56 -31.32
C PRO A 691 13.64 15.60 -30.36
N ASN A 692 13.94 15.99 -29.11
CA ASN A 692 14.56 15.16 -28.08
C ASN A 692 13.71 14.96 -26.80
N ASP A 693 12.53 15.59 -26.68
CA ASP A 693 11.67 15.52 -25.48
C ASP A 693 10.53 14.48 -25.61
N TYR A 694 10.87 13.26 -26.05
CA TYR A 694 9.89 12.19 -26.27
C TYR A 694 9.34 11.53 -24.98
N GLY A 695 9.84 11.92 -23.80
CA GLY A 695 9.33 11.45 -22.51
C GLY A 695 7.99 12.06 -22.09
N ASP A 696 7.61 13.21 -22.65
CA ASP A 696 6.48 13.99 -22.12
C ASP A 696 5.11 13.63 -22.73
N VAL A 697 5.06 12.88 -23.84
CA VAL A 697 3.79 12.38 -24.39
C VAL A 697 3.19 11.26 -23.51
N HIS A 698 4.02 10.48 -22.83
CA HIS A 698 3.56 9.49 -21.84
C HIS A 698 3.13 10.14 -20.52
N LYS A 699 3.82 11.22 -20.10
CA LYS A 699 3.27 12.08 -19.04
C LYS A 699 1.92 12.63 -19.45
N TYR A 700 1.69 12.97 -20.72
CA TYR A 700 0.42 13.55 -21.19
C TYR A 700 -0.80 12.64 -20.98
N ILE A 701 -0.69 11.32 -21.20
CA ILE A 701 -1.78 10.37 -20.87
C ILE A 701 -2.03 10.34 -19.35
N SER A 702 -0.97 10.38 -18.55
CA SER A 702 -1.10 10.45 -17.07
C SER A 702 -1.52 11.85 -16.56
N HIS A 703 -1.24 12.91 -17.32
CA HIS A 703 -1.50 14.31 -16.97
C HIS A 703 -2.92 14.70 -17.36
N GLN A 704 -3.45 14.22 -18.48
CA GLN A 704 -4.87 14.27 -18.83
C GLN A 704 -5.73 13.41 -17.88
N LEU A 705 -5.21 12.28 -17.38
CA LEU A 705 -5.88 11.51 -16.32
C LEU A 705 -5.76 12.14 -14.91
N LYS A 706 -4.77 13.02 -14.68
CA LYS A 706 -4.64 13.84 -13.46
C LYS A 706 -5.47 15.13 -13.54
N GLU A 707 -5.59 15.72 -14.72
CA GLU A 707 -6.47 16.84 -15.04
C GLU A 707 -7.82 16.31 -15.53
N ASN A 708 -8.52 15.63 -14.63
CA ASN A 708 -9.89 15.24 -14.87
C ASN A 708 -10.77 16.51 -15.05
N PRO A 709 -11.40 16.75 -16.21
CA PRO A 709 -12.30 17.89 -16.40
C PRO A 709 -13.60 17.76 -15.58
N CYS A 710 -13.83 16.61 -14.93
CA CYS A 710 -14.92 16.37 -13.99
C CYS A 710 -14.45 16.46 -12.53
N ARG A 711 -13.94 17.62 -12.11
CA ARG A 711 -14.27 18.12 -10.75
C ARG A 711 -15.61 18.86 -10.83
N PRO A 712 -16.77 18.19 -10.72
CA PRO A 712 -17.95 18.92 -10.33
C PRO A 712 -17.77 19.31 -8.85
N TYR A 713 -18.03 20.58 -8.57
CA TYR A 713 -18.56 21.06 -7.30
C TYR A 713 -19.35 19.97 -6.57
N LEU A 714 -18.80 19.48 -5.46
CA LEU A 714 -19.48 18.91 -4.29
C LEU A 714 -18.50 18.98 -3.12
#